data_AF-A0A2H5Z2M8-F1
#
_entry.id   AF-A0A2H5Z2M8-F1
#
_cell.length_a   1.000
_cell.length_b   1.000
_cell.length_c   1.000
_cell.angle_alpha   90.00
_cell.angle_beta   90.00
_cell.angle_gamma   90.00
#
_symmetry.space_group_name_H-M   'P 1'
#
loop_
_entity.id
_entity.type
_entity.pdbx_description
1 polymer ?
#
loop_
_entity_poly.entity_id
_entity_poly.type
_entity_poly.pdbx_seq_one_letter_code
_entity_poly.pdbx_strand_id
1 'polypeptide(L)'
;MLQRTIRLLLALALAATVFAAQLAPAAALWTPMTPVSSAWQVNDQLIIPYVPNNELLAGTGPWHGVVQIANASSFAIAVDIAKADGTPITTVNIPGNGATALAAASLFGTNPGGGLLLFGREAGACASQAVQQFTVTRHAPANSADTITLTVPGGINVTNVSVSQGTTWYQNPADYTWSQVGTTLNISWAPGGAEPAINSTYQAIVTYDFPCRPARISVAVKLVAPAPSTNGRTSNSHLMVSGYSGLSQQQGLGNDLAVPIAQANYSGWKTVIHITNFGGGPCAATARFYQHPSGAQTHLLSQSIAAGATWNVDLLAAGLPTGWLGTARIQGPGCFLAASVDRVKPTQPSGTPVNMALTNVALPVTSLSTTVYIPLVFQAYFDWNTGIAVTNAGGGPANVTINYYSTTGGLIATTNLAVPGNSMNFDYLTGTGGQLAQAVVTSNTPIVVSVDAVKYTGGGQDVGQALTSMGINDPVSAPVLRVPLYQKQGISSNDNSGVQLFNISGTTPATVNVDFFDTSGTAQPPSTLTLAGIAPHGAFTVYAPNYGTLPNDFQGQVRVTHAFGSGQVVAITNNVNYDVQADGSAAFNVATADQVLRVDFGPGPGLKNGVRTFIVAQTADENGVQLPAQQLIVSGPGLMINGNPNQDVVTTTMFGIATVEIWGTNTTVPVTVCWDRNISTTCDPGEPQVSQTMSWTP
;
A
#
# COMPACT_ATOMS: atom_id res chain seq x y z
N MET A 1 2.42 63.54 -27.91
CA MET A 1 1.77 63.36 -26.59
C MET A 1 0.94 62.08 -26.45
N LEU A 2 0.58 61.36 -27.54
CA LEU A 2 -0.31 60.20 -27.46
C LEU A 2 0.35 58.86 -27.06
N GLN A 3 1.68 58.71 -27.19
CA GLN A 3 2.40 57.48 -26.83
C GLN A 3 2.86 57.41 -25.35
N ARG A 4 2.89 58.54 -24.63
CA ARG A 4 3.23 58.59 -23.20
C ARG A 4 2.04 58.25 -22.30
N THR A 5 0.82 58.57 -22.72
CA THR A 5 -0.44 58.28 -22.02
C THR A 5 -0.82 56.79 -22.10
N ILE A 6 -0.56 56.11 -23.22
CA ILE A 6 -0.86 54.67 -23.37
C ILE A 6 0.06 53.81 -22.49
N ARG A 7 1.33 54.22 -22.29
CA ARG A 7 2.25 53.51 -21.37
C ARG A 7 1.94 53.76 -19.90
N LEU A 8 1.36 54.92 -19.54
CA LEU A 8 0.91 55.21 -18.18
C LEU A 8 -0.37 54.43 -17.82
N LEU A 9 -1.28 54.23 -18.79
CA LEU A 9 -2.50 53.45 -18.61
C LEU A 9 -2.24 51.93 -18.50
N LEU A 10 -1.25 51.40 -19.25
CA LEU A 10 -0.81 50.01 -19.05
C LEU A 10 -0.09 49.79 -17.72
N ALA A 11 0.63 50.79 -17.21
CA ALA A 11 1.30 50.72 -15.91
C ALA A 11 0.33 50.85 -14.72
N LEU A 12 -0.75 51.64 -14.84
CA LEU A 12 -1.80 51.72 -13.82
C LEU A 12 -2.72 50.49 -13.81
N ALA A 13 -2.98 49.87 -14.97
CA ALA A 13 -3.72 48.61 -15.04
C ALA A 13 -2.93 47.42 -14.46
N LEU A 14 -1.60 47.50 -14.42
CA LEU A 14 -0.73 46.50 -13.78
C LEU A 14 -0.51 46.76 -12.27
N ALA A 15 -0.86 47.94 -11.77
CA ALA A 15 -0.69 48.32 -10.35
C ALA A 15 -1.98 48.24 -9.52
N ALA A 16 -3.15 48.04 -10.15
CA ALA A 16 -4.45 47.98 -9.48
C ALA A 16 -5.01 46.56 -9.27
N THR A 17 -4.29 45.51 -9.64
CA THR A 17 -4.71 44.10 -9.43
C THR A 17 -4.11 43.44 -8.19
N VAL A 18 -3.44 44.20 -7.30
CA VAL A 18 -2.76 43.64 -6.12
C VAL A 18 -3.55 43.82 -4.80
N PHE A 19 -4.69 44.51 -4.77
CA PHE A 19 -5.45 44.65 -3.52
C PHE A 19 -6.97 44.57 -3.73
N ALA A 20 -7.48 43.34 -3.85
CA ALA A 20 -8.86 42.98 -3.45
C ALA A 20 -9.04 41.45 -3.49
N ALA A 21 -8.42 40.73 -2.56
CA ALA A 21 -8.90 39.41 -2.17
C ALA A 21 -9.54 39.56 -0.79
N GLN A 22 -10.86 39.58 -0.77
CA GLN A 22 -11.64 39.49 0.47
C GLN A 22 -11.34 38.15 1.15
N LEU A 23 -11.17 38.25 2.47
CA LEU A 23 -10.90 37.16 3.41
C LEU A 23 -12.01 36.11 3.34
N ALA A 24 -11.73 34.99 2.66
CA ALA A 24 -12.36 33.72 2.97
C ALA A 24 -11.70 33.15 4.25
N PRO A 25 -12.44 32.47 5.14
CA PRO A 25 -11.85 31.87 6.33
C PRO A 25 -10.77 30.89 5.88
N ALA A 26 -9.61 30.96 6.54
CA ALA A 26 -8.44 30.16 6.27
C ALA A 26 -8.82 28.67 6.18
N ALA A 27 -8.91 28.15 4.95
CA ALA A 27 -8.64 26.74 4.73
C ALA A 27 -7.24 26.52 5.29
N ALA A 28 -7.13 25.61 6.26
CA ALA A 28 -5.85 25.21 6.80
C ALA A 28 -4.93 24.89 5.62
N LEU A 29 -3.93 25.75 5.40
CA LEU A 29 -2.88 25.52 4.43
C LEU A 29 -2.09 24.33 4.97
N TRP A 30 -2.52 23.14 4.55
CA TRP A 30 -1.72 21.95 4.67
C TRP A 30 -0.54 22.14 3.73
N THR A 31 0.63 22.43 4.28
CA THR A 31 1.88 22.16 3.56
C THR A 31 1.85 20.70 3.17
N PRO A 32 2.15 20.32 1.91
CA PRO A 32 2.51 18.94 1.60
C PRO A 32 3.48 18.51 2.68
N MET A 33 3.32 17.30 3.24
CA MET A 33 4.36 16.76 4.12
C MET A 33 5.66 16.79 3.30
N THR A 34 6.46 17.83 3.46
CA THR A 34 7.89 17.71 3.36
C THR A 34 8.20 16.52 4.27
N PRO A 35 8.91 15.48 3.81
CA PRO A 35 9.29 14.37 4.67
C PRO A 35 10.17 14.94 5.78
N VAL A 36 9.54 15.44 6.84
CA VAL A 36 10.13 15.79 8.11
C VAL A 36 10.42 14.46 8.76
N SER A 37 11.60 13.94 8.47
CA SER A 37 12.49 13.26 9.43
C SER A 37 11.89 12.21 10.36
N SER A 38 10.76 11.65 9.99
CA SER A 38 10.37 10.30 10.29
C SER A 38 10.14 9.74 8.90
N ALA A 39 11.08 8.93 8.42
CA ALA A 39 10.70 7.95 7.43
C ALA A 39 9.62 7.09 8.10
N TRP A 40 8.35 7.45 7.93
CA TRP A 40 7.21 6.57 8.18
C TRP A 40 7.36 5.41 7.19
N GLN A 41 8.32 4.52 7.43
CA GLN A 41 8.33 3.20 6.85
C GLN A 41 7.28 2.38 7.61
N VAL A 42 6.03 2.83 7.53
CA VAL A 42 4.91 2.00 7.92
C VAL A 42 4.56 1.23 6.67
N ASN A 43 4.68 -0.09 6.77
CA ASN A 43 4.26 -1.07 5.77
C ASN A 43 2.75 -1.01 5.42
N ASP A 44 2.07 0.11 5.67
CA ASP A 44 0.64 0.32 5.53
C ASP A 44 0.29 1.65 4.82
N GLN A 45 1.26 2.31 4.15
CA GLN A 45 0.90 3.19 3.03
C GLN A 45 0.58 2.33 1.81
N LEU A 46 -0.66 2.47 1.34
CA LEU A 46 -1.13 1.78 0.15
C LEU A 46 -1.29 2.77 -1.01
N ILE A 47 -0.97 2.31 -2.20
CA ILE A 47 -1.22 3.02 -3.44
C ILE A 47 -2.26 2.27 -4.26
N ILE A 48 -3.06 3.03 -4.99
CA ILE A 48 -3.96 2.54 -6.00
C ILE A 48 -3.56 3.22 -7.30
N PRO A 49 -3.01 2.50 -8.30
CA PRO A 49 -2.51 3.14 -9.52
C PRO A 49 -3.59 3.92 -10.27
N TYR A 50 -4.81 3.40 -10.34
CA TYR A 50 -5.91 4.07 -11.05
C TYR A 50 -7.29 3.56 -10.63
N VAL A 51 -8.23 4.47 -10.43
CA VAL A 51 -9.65 4.15 -10.19
C VAL A 51 -10.49 4.92 -11.22
N PRO A 52 -11.15 4.25 -12.19
CA PRO A 52 -11.93 4.93 -13.21
C PRO A 52 -13.17 5.62 -12.62
N ASN A 53 -13.52 6.79 -13.15
CA ASN A 53 -14.71 7.53 -12.73
C ASN A 53 -15.52 8.02 -13.94
N ASN A 54 -16.47 7.20 -14.40
CA ASN A 54 -17.40 7.51 -15.49
C ASN A 54 -16.69 7.71 -16.84
N GLU A 55 -15.77 6.80 -17.19
CA GLU A 55 -14.90 6.92 -18.37
C GLU A 55 -15.01 5.72 -19.31
N LEU A 56 -14.62 5.88 -20.57
CA LEU A 56 -14.51 4.75 -21.49
C LEU A 56 -13.12 4.11 -21.40
N LEU A 57 -13.07 2.78 -21.29
CA LEU A 57 -11.86 1.99 -21.37
C LEU A 57 -11.96 1.05 -22.58
N ALA A 58 -10.98 1.13 -23.48
CA ALA A 58 -10.93 0.33 -24.72
C ALA A 58 -12.22 0.36 -25.56
N GLY A 59 -12.93 1.50 -25.54
CA GLY A 59 -14.21 1.70 -26.24
C GLY A 59 -15.43 1.09 -25.55
N THR A 60 -15.32 0.71 -24.27
CA THR A 60 -16.42 0.20 -23.44
C THR A 60 -16.61 1.07 -22.20
N GLY A 61 -17.79 1.00 -21.57
CA GLY A 61 -18.10 1.75 -20.35
C GLY A 61 -19.47 2.44 -20.42
N PRO A 62 -19.71 3.48 -19.60
CA PRO A 62 -18.74 4.08 -18.69
C PRO A 62 -18.30 3.12 -17.58
N TRP A 63 -17.03 3.19 -17.19
CA TRP A 63 -16.43 2.43 -16.11
C TRP A 63 -16.43 3.21 -14.81
N HIS A 64 -16.72 2.52 -13.71
CA HIS A 64 -16.76 3.06 -12.37
C HIS A 64 -15.94 2.18 -11.42
N GLY A 65 -15.18 2.80 -10.52
CA GLY A 65 -14.46 2.11 -9.47
C GLY A 65 -15.15 2.18 -8.10
N VAL A 66 -14.94 1.14 -7.29
CA VAL A 66 -15.21 1.13 -5.86
C VAL A 66 -13.96 0.67 -5.13
N VAL A 67 -13.49 1.48 -4.19
CA VAL A 67 -12.36 1.18 -3.31
C VAL A 67 -12.90 0.61 -2.01
N GLN A 68 -12.66 -0.68 -1.76
CA GLN A 68 -12.94 -1.33 -0.48
C GLN A 68 -11.67 -1.25 0.37
N ILE A 69 -11.80 -0.72 1.59
CA ILE A 69 -10.70 -0.57 2.54
C ILE A 69 -11.07 -1.38 3.77
N ALA A 70 -10.23 -2.35 4.13
CA ALA A 70 -10.39 -3.16 5.33
C ALA A 70 -9.37 -2.74 6.38
N ASN A 71 -9.81 -2.66 7.64
CA ASN A 71 -8.98 -2.43 8.80
C ASN A 71 -8.72 -3.77 9.49
N ALA A 72 -7.57 -4.38 9.29
CA ALA A 72 -7.20 -5.61 9.97
C ALA A 72 -6.67 -5.39 11.40
N SER A 73 -6.54 -4.14 11.86
CA SER A 73 -6.20 -3.83 13.24
C SER A 73 -7.39 -4.10 14.16
N SER A 74 -7.12 -4.51 15.39
CA SER A 74 -8.15 -4.73 16.42
C SER A 74 -8.76 -3.44 16.98
N PHE A 75 -8.23 -2.28 16.60
CA PHE A 75 -8.65 -0.95 17.04
C PHE A 75 -9.12 -0.09 15.87
N ALA A 76 -9.92 0.93 16.15
CA ALA A 76 -10.43 1.84 15.12
C ALA A 76 -9.29 2.66 14.49
N ILE A 77 -9.37 2.88 13.18
CA ILE A 77 -8.38 3.64 12.42
C ILE A 77 -9.03 4.79 11.66
N ALA A 78 -8.25 5.83 11.40
CA ALA A 78 -8.54 6.85 10.41
C ALA A 78 -7.66 6.57 9.19
N VAL A 79 -8.27 6.52 8.00
CA VAL A 79 -7.57 6.38 6.73
C VAL A 79 -7.70 7.69 5.97
N ASP A 80 -6.59 8.39 5.83
CA ASP A 80 -6.50 9.55 4.95
C ASP A 80 -6.34 9.06 3.52
N ILE A 81 -7.14 9.66 2.64
CA ILE A 81 -7.15 9.36 1.21
C ILE A 81 -6.80 10.64 0.48
N ALA A 82 -5.77 10.55 -0.35
CA ALA A 82 -5.25 11.65 -1.14
C ALA A 82 -5.15 11.24 -2.61
N LYS A 83 -5.06 12.24 -3.49
CA LYS A 83 -4.59 12.05 -4.86
C LYS A 83 -3.13 11.58 -4.85
N ALA A 84 -2.66 11.08 -5.98
CA ALA A 84 -1.28 10.62 -6.12
C ALA A 84 -0.20 11.71 -5.86
N ASP A 85 -0.52 13.00 -5.98
CA ASP A 85 0.38 14.12 -5.60
C ASP A 85 0.39 14.42 -4.09
N GLY A 86 -0.38 13.68 -3.30
CA GLY A 86 -0.56 13.92 -1.87
C GLY A 86 -1.64 14.94 -1.52
N THR A 87 -2.36 15.51 -2.51
CA THR A 87 -3.49 16.43 -2.25
C THR A 87 -4.60 15.67 -1.51
N PRO A 88 -4.98 16.08 -0.28
CA PRO A 88 -6.01 15.39 0.48
C PRO A 88 -7.38 15.42 -0.23
N ILE A 89 -8.10 14.30 -0.18
CA ILE A 89 -9.48 14.18 -0.68
C ILE A 89 -10.42 14.07 0.52
N THR A 90 -10.22 13.07 1.36
CA THR A 90 -11.10 12.78 2.50
C THR A 90 -10.38 11.90 3.54
N THR A 91 -10.96 11.78 4.72
CA THR A 91 -10.55 10.85 5.76
C THR A 91 -11.75 10.01 6.17
N VAL A 92 -11.57 8.69 6.27
CA VAL A 92 -12.61 7.77 6.72
C VAL A 92 -12.21 7.10 8.03
N ASN A 93 -13.15 7.00 8.96
CA ASN A 93 -12.96 6.24 10.19
C ASN A 93 -13.51 4.83 9.99
N ILE A 94 -12.70 3.81 10.30
CA ILE A 94 -13.05 2.41 10.16
C ILE A 94 -12.91 1.75 11.54
N PRO A 95 -13.96 1.08 12.06
CA PRO A 95 -13.86 0.31 13.31
C PRO A 95 -12.75 -0.74 13.26
N GLY A 96 -12.30 -1.19 14.44
CA GLY A 96 -11.38 -2.34 14.54
C GLY A 96 -11.97 -3.57 13.87
N ASN A 97 -11.19 -4.26 13.05
CA ASN A 97 -11.65 -5.36 12.19
C ASN A 97 -12.79 -4.99 11.22
N GLY A 98 -13.12 -3.71 11.05
CA GLY A 98 -14.17 -3.24 10.14
C GLY A 98 -13.70 -3.02 8.71
N ALA A 99 -14.62 -2.64 7.84
CA ALA A 99 -14.31 -2.28 6.45
C ALA A 99 -15.26 -1.19 5.94
N THR A 100 -14.83 -0.46 4.92
CA THR A 100 -15.64 0.57 4.26
C THR A 100 -15.47 0.53 2.74
N ALA A 101 -16.42 1.12 2.03
CA ALA A 101 -16.45 1.17 0.57
C ALA A 101 -16.63 2.61 0.08
N LEU A 102 -15.82 3.03 -0.89
CA LEU A 102 -15.87 4.36 -1.46
C LEU A 102 -16.01 4.28 -2.97
N ALA A 103 -17.10 4.85 -3.50
CA ALA A 103 -17.30 4.97 -4.94
C ALA A 103 -16.36 6.03 -5.52
N ALA A 104 -15.87 5.82 -6.74
CA ALA A 104 -14.99 6.78 -7.43
C ALA A 104 -15.59 8.19 -7.51
N ALA A 105 -16.91 8.30 -7.71
CA ALA A 105 -17.62 9.59 -7.71
C ALA A 105 -17.51 10.35 -6.38
N SER A 106 -17.38 9.66 -5.25
CA SER A 106 -17.16 10.30 -3.94
C SER A 106 -15.72 10.81 -3.76
N LEU A 107 -14.77 10.26 -4.53
CA LEU A 107 -13.36 10.59 -4.47
C LEU A 107 -12.96 11.67 -5.49
N PHE A 108 -13.57 11.64 -6.67
CA PHE A 108 -13.22 12.52 -7.80
C PHE A 108 -14.34 13.48 -8.21
N GLY A 109 -15.55 13.34 -7.65
CA GLY A 109 -16.72 14.11 -8.07
C GLY A 109 -17.09 13.78 -9.52
N THR A 110 -17.17 14.81 -10.36
CA THR A 110 -17.40 14.69 -11.81
C THR A 110 -16.11 14.62 -12.63
N ASN A 111 -14.94 14.72 -11.98
CA ASN A 111 -13.66 14.65 -12.69
C ASN A 111 -13.36 13.20 -13.09
N PRO A 112 -12.55 12.99 -14.14
CA PRO A 112 -11.95 11.69 -14.40
C PRO A 112 -11.24 11.12 -13.17
N GLY A 113 -11.19 9.81 -13.13
CA GLY A 113 -10.46 9.02 -12.17
C GLY A 113 -8.94 9.22 -12.23
N GLY A 114 -8.26 8.66 -11.24
CA GLY A 114 -6.82 8.80 -11.10
C GLY A 114 -6.27 7.85 -10.03
N GLY A 115 -4.97 7.95 -9.77
CA GLY A 115 -4.36 7.21 -8.67
C GLY A 115 -4.62 7.84 -7.30
N LEU A 116 -4.61 6.98 -6.28
CA LEU A 116 -4.87 7.35 -4.89
C LEU A 116 -3.73 6.89 -3.98
N LEU A 117 -3.44 7.71 -2.97
CA LEU A 117 -2.57 7.37 -1.85
C LEU A 117 -3.44 7.22 -0.60
N LEU A 118 -3.24 6.13 0.13
CA LEU A 118 -3.97 5.82 1.36
C LEU A 118 -2.99 5.66 2.51
N PHE A 119 -3.28 6.34 3.62
CA PHE A 119 -2.50 6.29 4.84
C PHE A 119 -3.41 6.02 6.04
N GLY A 120 -3.21 4.87 6.69
CA GLY A 120 -3.93 4.51 7.91
C GLY A 120 -3.17 4.90 9.17
N ARG A 121 -3.89 5.42 10.17
CA ARG A 121 -3.42 5.63 11.54
C ARG A 121 -4.48 5.19 12.54
N GLU A 122 -4.09 4.89 13.76
CA GLU A 122 -5.05 4.78 14.87
C GLU A 122 -5.95 6.02 14.96
N ALA A 123 -7.26 5.79 15.15
CA ALA A 123 -8.23 6.84 15.41
C ALA A 123 -8.38 7.05 16.93
N GLY A 124 -8.44 8.31 17.36
CA GLY A 124 -8.73 8.68 18.75
C GLY A 124 -7.60 9.45 19.44
N ALA A 125 -7.51 9.28 20.76
CA ALA A 125 -6.58 10.00 21.62
C ALA A 125 -5.18 9.33 21.60
N CYS A 126 -4.40 9.60 20.56
CA CYS A 126 -2.99 9.21 20.45
C CYS A 126 -2.18 10.35 19.82
N ALA A 127 -0.87 10.36 20.03
CA ALA A 127 0.02 11.33 19.42
C ALA A 127 0.36 10.90 17.98
N SER A 128 -0.05 11.68 16.98
CA SER A 128 0.26 11.39 15.57
C SER A 128 1.75 11.47 15.26
N GLN A 129 2.52 12.18 16.08
CA GLN A 129 3.98 12.19 16.08
C GLN A 129 4.44 11.90 17.50
N ALA A 130 5.41 11.01 17.64
CA ALA A 130 5.95 10.66 18.94
C ALA A 130 6.94 11.71 19.46
N VAL A 131 7.49 12.53 18.55
CA VAL A 131 8.43 13.61 18.83
C VAL A 131 7.99 14.86 18.08
N GLN A 132 7.92 16.01 18.77
CA GLN A 132 7.52 17.29 18.20
C GLN A 132 8.50 18.41 18.56
N GLN A 133 8.65 19.39 17.66
CA GLN A 133 9.39 20.63 17.92
C GLN A 133 8.45 21.81 18.09
N PHE A 134 8.74 22.63 19.10
CA PHE A 134 8.05 23.89 19.34
C PHE A 134 9.07 25.02 19.37
N THR A 135 8.76 26.11 18.67
CA THR A 135 9.45 27.40 18.86
C THR A 135 8.71 28.20 19.92
N VAL A 136 9.39 28.54 21.00
CA VAL A 136 8.81 29.18 22.18
C VAL A 136 9.47 30.53 22.42
N THR A 137 8.69 31.52 22.82
CA THR A 137 9.22 32.83 23.23
C THR A 137 9.47 32.83 24.73
N ARG A 138 10.66 33.25 25.16
CA ARG A 138 11.02 33.45 26.57
C ARG A 138 10.40 34.76 27.06
N HIS A 139 9.54 34.70 28.09
CA HIS A 139 8.88 35.90 28.64
C HIS A 139 9.57 36.45 29.90
N ALA A 140 9.41 37.74 30.17
CA ALA A 140 9.78 38.31 31.47
C ALA A 140 8.80 37.85 32.58
N PRO A 141 9.22 37.77 33.86
CA PRO A 141 10.57 38.01 34.37
C PRO A 141 11.50 36.78 34.23
N ALA A 142 12.78 36.96 34.55
CA ALA A 142 13.73 35.85 34.71
C ALA A 142 13.19 34.79 35.69
N ASN A 143 13.59 33.53 35.51
CA ASN A 143 13.19 32.41 36.38
C ASN A 143 11.67 32.16 36.45
N SER A 144 10.93 32.58 35.41
CA SER A 144 9.49 32.32 35.27
C SER A 144 9.23 31.06 34.46
N ALA A 145 7.96 30.66 34.37
CA ALA A 145 7.54 29.60 33.46
C ALA A 145 7.12 30.18 32.10
N ASP A 146 7.44 29.47 31.03
CA ASP A 146 6.85 29.63 29.71
C ASP A 146 5.91 28.46 29.43
N THR A 147 4.85 28.71 28.66
CA THR A 147 3.80 27.71 28.39
C THR A 147 3.75 27.34 26.91
N ILE A 148 3.61 26.05 26.62
CA ILE A 148 3.43 25.50 25.28
C ILE A 148 2.06 24.83 25.23
N THR A 149 1.26 25.16 24.20
CA THR A 149 0.04 24.41 23.89
C THR A 149 0.41 23.21 23.02
N LEU A 150 0.25 22.01 23.56
CA LEU A 150 0.54 20.77 22.86
C LEU A 150 -0.52 20.49 21.80
N THR A 151 -0.10 19.94 20.66
CA THR A 151 -0.99 19.60 19.53
C THR A 151 -1.55 18.17 19.62
N VAL A 152 -1.47 17.56 20.80
CA VAL A 152 -1.95 16.19 21.08
C VAL A 152 -3.30 16.21 21.81
N PRO A 153 -4.12 15.16 21.66
CA PRO A 153 -5.35 15.01 22.44
C PRO A 153 -5.08 14.96 23.95
N GLY A 154 -6.10 15.32 24.76
CA GLY A 154 -6.02 15.17 26.22
C GLY A 154 -5.85 13.70 26.63
N GLY A 155 -5.02 13.47 27.66
CA GLY A 155 -4.68 12.11 28.14
C GLY A 155 -3.34 11.57 27.61
N ILE A 156 -2.71 12.27 26.66
CA ILE A 156 -1.34 12.00 26.21
C ILE A 156 -0.36 12.74 27.10
N ASN A 157 0.61 12.04 27.67
CA ASN A 157 1.60 12.65 28.56
C ASN A 157 2.93 12.87 27.85
N VAL A 158 3.56 13.99 28.17
CA VAL A 158 4.93 14.30 27.84
C VAL A 158 5.85 13.41 28.66
N THR A 159 6.77 12.72 27.99
CA THR A 159 7.76 11.83 28.63
C THR A 159 9.11 12.51 28.79
N ASN A 160 9.55 13.26 27.78
CA ASN A 160 10.81 13.98 27.78
C ASN A 160 10.67 15.34 27.11
N VAL A 161 11.50 16.28 27.56
CA VAL A 161 11.66 17.61 26.98
C VAL A 161 13.14 17.89 26.85
N SER A 162 13.58 18.39 25.70
CA SER A 162 14.92 18.94 25.45
C SER A 162 14.77 20.39 25.01
N VAL A 163 15.56 21.29 25.59
CA VAL A 163 15.46 22.73 25.33
C VAL A 163 16.81 23.25 24.83
N SER A 164 16.76 24.06 23.77
CA SER A 164 17.95 24.68 23.20
C SER A 164 17.71 26.06 22.61
N GLN A 165 18.75 26.88 22.55
CA GLN A 165 18.79 28.15 21.84
C GLN A 165 20.10 28.25 21.05
N GLY A 166 20.01 28.17 19.72
CA GLY A 166 21.21 28.06 18.88
C GLY A 166 21.96 26.75 19.19
N THR A 167 23.24 26.87 19.55
CA THR A 167 24.08 25.74 19.99
C THR A 167 24.03 25.49 21.50
N THR A 168 23.38 26.38 22.26
CA THR A 168 23.24 26.23 23.72
C THR A 168 22.12 25.25 24.02
N TRP A 169 22.47 24.15 24.69
CA TRP A 169 21.51 23.21 25.27
C TRP A 169 21.40 23.47 26.78
N TYR A 170 20.17 23.43 27.29
CA TYR A 170 19.85 23.67 28.70
C TYR A 170 19.60 22.33 29.42
N GLN A 171 20.08 22.22 30.65
CA GLN A 171 20.04 21.01 31.47
C GLN A 171 18.76 20.90 32.29
N ASN A 172 18.11 19.74 32.28
CA ASN A 172 17.06 19.39 33.24
C ASN A 172 17.65 18.47 34.33
N PRO A 173 17.46 18.74 35.63
CA PRO A 173 16.64 19.81 36.22
C PRO A 173 17.41 21.11 36.54
N ALA A 174 18.70 21.21 36.19
CA ALA A 174 19.59 22.27 36.67
C ALA A 174 19.22 23.68 36.16
N ASP A 175 18.88 23.80 34.89
CA ASP A 175 18.53 25.06 34.23
C ASP A 175 17.01 25.26 34.18
N TYR A 176 16.27 24.18 33.94
CA TYR A 176 14.80 24.21 33.91
C TYR A 176 14.20 22.91 34.44
N THR A 177 12.94 23.01 34.86
CA THR A 177 12.05 21.87 35.10
C THR A 177 10.84 21.97 34.18
N TRP A 178 10.08 20.90 34.02
CA TRP A 178 8.84 20.95 33.24
C TRP A 178 7.71 20.19 33.92
N SER A 179 6.49 20.57 33.59
CA SER A 179 5.26 19.90 34.05
C SER A 179 4.17 20.04 33.01
N GLN A 180 3.24 19.10 32.96
CA GLN A 180 2.10 19.15 32.07
C GLN A 180 0.79 19.24 32.86
N VAL A 181 -0.12 20.09 32.41
CA VAL A 181 -1.50 20.16 32.89
C VAL A 181 -2.43 20.13 31.68
N GLY A 182 -3.19 19.03 31.52
CA GLY A 182 -4.00 18.83 30.32
C GLY A 182 -3.13 18.85 29.06
N THR A 183 -3.42 19.73 28.12
CA THR A 183 -2.62 19.92 26.89
C THR A 183 -1.64 21.09 26.98
N THR A 184 -1.36 21.60 28.19
CA THR A 184 -0.40 22.68 28.41
C THR A 184 0.86 22.14 29.06
N LEU A 185 2.00 22.31 28.38
CA LEU A 185 3.33 22.04 28.91
C LEU A 185 3.93 23.34 29.47
N ASN A 186 4.33 23.32 30.73
CA ASN A 186 5.03 24.42 31.40
C ASN A 186 6.52 24.10 31.46
N ILE A 187 7.36 24.98 30.94
CA ILE A 187 8.82 24.95 31.11
C ILE A 187 9.17 26.02 32.14
N SER A 188 9.58 25.61 33.34
CA SER A 188 9.88 26.49 34.46
C SER A 188 11.39 26.70 34.59
N TRP A 189 11.82 27.96 34.44
CA TRP A 189 13.20 28.40 34.66
C TRP A 189 13.49 28.73 36.14
N ALA A 190 12.58 28.40 37.05
CA ALA A 190 12.72 28.62 38.49
C ALA A 190 13.94 27.96 39.18
N PRO A 191 14.57 26.89 38.63
CA PRO A 191 15.85 26.40 39.17
C PRO A 191 16.95 27.48 39.22
N GLY A 192 16.83 28.54 38.42
CA GLY A 192 17.73 29.68 38.46
C GLY A 192 19.10 29.43 37.82
N GLY A 193 19.20 28.39 36.99
CA GLY A 193 20.37 28.11 36.15
C GLY A 193 20.41 28.97 34.89
N ALA A 194 21.02 28.47 33.82
CA ALA A 194 21.05 29.18 32.55
C ALA A 194 19.63 29.25 31.93
N GLU A 195 19.22 30.42 31.44
CA GLU A 195 17.95 30.59 30.72
C GLU A 195 18.17 31.30 29.36
N PRO A 196 17.28 31.09 28.37
CA PRO A 196 17.24 31.88 27.15
C PRO A 196 17.08 33.37 27.45
N ALA A 197 17.58 34.22 26.56
CA ALA A 197 17.40 35.66 26.71
C ALA A 197 15.91 36.03 26.70
N ILE A 198 15.48 36.92 27.59
CA ILE A 198 14.10 37.42 27.60
C ILE A 198 13.75 38.07 26.25
N ASN A 199 12.53 37.83 25.77
CA ASN A 199 12.01 38.24 24.45
C ASN A 199 12.73 37.61 23.25
N SER A 200 13.48 36.53 23.46
CA SER A 200 14.06 35.72 22.38
C SER A 200 13.31 34.40 22.22
N THR A 201 13.54 33.71 21.09
CA THR A 201 12.98 32.40 20.84
C THR A 201 13.96 31.28 21.18
N TYR A 202 13.47 30.20 21.75
CA TYR A 202 14.18 28.94 21.94
C TYR A 202 13.37 27.79 21.34
N GLN A 203 14.00 26.63 21.17
CA GLN A 203 13.36 25.41 20.69
C GLN A 203 13.13 24.44 21.84
N ALA A 204 11.96 23.84 21.89
CA ALA A 204 11.61 22.74 22.78
C ALA A 204 11.27 21.51 21.93
N ILE A 205 12.01 20.42 22.11
CA ILE A 205 11.72 19.11 21.55
C ILE A 205 11.02 18.29 22.62
N VAL A 206 9.84 17.75 22.30
CA VAL A 206 8.93 17.10 23.25
C VAL A 206 8.61 15.70 22.74
N THR A 207 8.62 14.71 23.64
CA THR A 207 8.23 13.32 23.35
C THR A 207 7.00 12.90 24.14
N TYR A 208 6.27 11.88 23.64
CA TYR A 208 5.00 11.42 24.23
C TYR A 208 4.98 9.91 24.56
N ASP A 209 4.14 9.52 25.53
CA ASP A 209 3.99 8.13 26.01
C ASP A 209 3.06 7.26 25.13
N PHE A 210 2.13 7.85 24.38
CA PHE A 210 1.15 7.13 23.56
C PHE A 210 1.14 7.60 22.09
N PRO A 211 2.19 7.31 21.30
CA PRO A 211 2.16 7.51 19.86
C PRO A 211 1.15 6.59 19.19
N CYS A 212 0.46 7.11 18.16
CA CYS A 212 -0.53 6.36 17.41
C CYS A 212 0.08 5.09 16.80
N ARG A 213 -0.62 3.97 16.97
CA ARG A 213 -0.22 2.68 16.40
C ARG A 213 -0.35 2.70 14.87
N PRO A 214 0.52 1.97 14.15
CA PRO A 214 0.37 1.79 12.71
C PRO A 214 -0.91 1.01 12.41
N ALA A 215 -1.74 1.54 11.51
CA ALA A 215 -2.98 0.89 11.09
C ALA A 215 -2.68 -0.24 10.09
N ARG A 216 -3.34 -1.39 10.21
CA ARG A 216 -3.20 -2.50 9.27
C ARG A 216 -4.28 -2.43 8.20
N ILE A 217 -3.99 -1.81 7.07
CA ILE A 217 -4.96 -1.69 5.97
C ILE A 217 -4.71 -2.67 4.82
N SER A 218 -5.78 -3.13 4.18
CA SER A 218 -5.74 -3.80 2.88
C SER A 218 -6.86 -3.26 1.98
N VAL A 219 -6.65 -3.31 0.67
CA VAL A 219 -7.54 -2.66 -0.31
C VAL A 219 -7.90 -3.60 -1.45
N ALA A 220 -9.18 -3.63 -1.81
CA ALA A 220 -9.69 -4.19 -3.06
C ALA A 220 -10.26 -3.06 -3.93
N VAL A 221 -9.86 -2.99 -5.19
CA VAL A 221 -10.41 -2.05 -6.16
C VAL A 221 -11.30 -2.84 -7.11
N LYS A 222 -12.62 -2.68 -6.97
CA LYS A 222 -13.61 -3.34 -7.84
C LYS A 222 -14.03 -2.37 -8.93
N LEU A 223 -13.89 -2.79 -10.18
CA LEU A 223 -14.23 -2.02 -11.37
C LEU A 223 -15.50 -2.59 -11.98
N VAL A 224 -16.44 -1.72 -12.34
CA VAL A 224 -17.73 -2.14 -12.89
C VAL A 224 -18.14 -1.25 -14.07
N ALA A 225 -18.86 -1.83 -15.03
CA ALA A 225 -19.46 -1.12 -16.14
C ALA A 225 -20.81 -1.76 -16.52
N PRO A 226 -21.77 -1.01 -17.10
CA PRO A 226 -21.72 0.43 -17.38
C PRO A 226 -22.28 1.29 -16.21
N ALA A 227 -22.76 0.66 -15.15
CA ALA A 227 -23.42 1.34 -14.04
C ALA A 227 -22.52 1.42 -12.81
N PRO A 228 -22.66 2.46 -11.97
CA PRO A 228 -21.97 2.53 -10.69
C PRO A 228 -22.49 1.45 -9.72
N SER A 229 -21.59 0.91 -8.92
CA SER A 229 -21.90 -0.09 -7.89
C SER A 229 -22.08 0.57 -6.52
N THR A 230 -23.09 0.12 -5.77
CA THR A 230 -23.28 0.50 -4.37
C THR A 230 -22.47 -0.45 -3.48
N ASN A 231 -21.53 0.09 -2.70
CA ASN A 231 -20.66 -0.69 -1.79
C ASN A 231 -19.91 -1.85 -2.46
N GLY A 232 -19.66 -1.80 -3.77
CA GLY A 232 -18.98 -2.88 -4.50
C GLY A 232 -19.89 -4.10 -4.75
N ARG A 233 -21.20 -3.98 -4.57
CA ARG A 233 -22.17 -5.01 -4.94
C ARG A 233 -22.51 -4.93 -6.43
N THR A 234 -22.58 -6.07 -7.09
CA THR A 234 -22.93 -6.18 -8.52
C THR A 234 -24.31 -6.80 -8.69
N SER A 235 -24.85 -6.69 -9.90
CA SER A 235 -26.22 -7.12 -10.25
C SER A 235 -26.37 -7.11 -11.77
N ASN A 236 -27.56 -7.46 -12.25
CA ASN A 236 -27.94 -7.39 -13.67
C ASN A 236 -27.91 -6.00 -14.32
N SER A 237 -27.71 -4.92 -13.55
CA SER A 237 -27.43 -3.59 -14.12
C SER A 237 -26.01 -3.46 -14.68
N HIS A 238 -25.13 -4.40 -14.35
CA HIS A 238 -23.75 -4.43 -14.79
C HIS A 238 -23.58 -5.42 -15.95
N LEU A 239 -22.60 -5.13 -16.79
CA LEU A 239 -22.20 -5.93 -17.94
C LEU A 239 -20.83 -6.60 -17.71
N MET A 240 -19.90 -5.85 -17.12
CA MET A 240 -18.54 -6.31 -16.86
C MET A 240 -18.10 -5.88 -15.47
N VAL A 241 -17.31 -6.74 -14.85
CA VAL A 241 -16.64 -6.55 -13.58
C VAL A 241 -15.18 -6.92 -13.78
N SER A 242 -14.30 -6.20 -13.10
CA SER A 242 -12.90 -6.55 -12.93
C SER A 242 -12.45 -6.06 -11.56
N GLY A 243 -11.20 -6.34 -11.19
CA GLY A 243 -10.63 -5.77 -10.00
C GLY A 243 -9.19 -6.18 -9.79
N TYR A 244 -8.57 -5.52 -8.81
CA TYR A 244 -7.21 -5.79 -8.38
C TYR A 244 -7.01 -5.29 -6.94
N SER A 245 -5.93 -5.69 -6.28
CA SER A 245 -5.61 -5.24 -4.92
C SER A 245 -4.79 -3.96 -4.93
N GLY A 246 -5.03 -3.07 -3.96
CA GLY A 246 -4.09 -1.98 -3.68
C GLY A 246 -2.72 -2.53 -3.33
N LEU A 247 -1.66 -1.79 -3.66
CA LEU A 247 -0.28 -2.21 -3.46
C LEU A 247 0.32 -1.47 -2.27
N SER A 248 1.18 -2.12 -1.49
CA SER A 248 2.05 -1.38 -0.58
C SER A 248 2.95 -0.44 -1.39
N GLN A 249 3.24 0.74 -0.85
CA GLN A 249 4.10 1.70 -1.53
C GLN A 249 5.46 1.08 -1.96
N GLN A 250 6.04 0.25 -1.09
CA GLN A 250 7.30 -0.45 -1.33
C GLN A 250 7.21 -1.46 -2.49
N GLN A 251 6.09 -2.15 -2.65
CA GLN A 251 5.91 -3.16 -3.69
C GLN A 251 5.27 -2.60 -4.97
N GLY A 252 4.73 -1.37 -4.92
CA GLY A 252 3.96 -0.80 -6.03
C GLY A 252 4.62 0.41 -6.70
N LEU A 253 5.42 1.20 -5.98
CA LEU A 253 6.12 2.36 -6.57
C LEU A 253 7.50 1.97 -7.08
N GLY A 254 7.79 2.41 -8.31
CA GLY A 254 9.12 2.23 -8.89
C GLY A 254 9.39 3.21 -10.02
N ASN A 255 10.65 3.26 -10.44
CA ASN A 255 11.09 3.97 -11.64
C ASN A 255 11.24 3.04 -12.86
N ASP A 256 11.04 1.74 -12.66
CA ASP A 256 11.12 0.69 -13.66
C ASP A 256 10.09 -0.41 -13.33
N LEU A 257 8.98 -0.40 -14.05
CA LEU A 257 7.85 -1.32 -13.82
C LEU A 257 7.73 -2.33 -14.96
N ALA A 258 7.48 -3.59 -14.61
CA ALA A 258 7.17 -4.65 -15.57
C ALA A 258 5.65 -4.85 -15.67
N VAL A 259 5.13 -4.72 -16.89
CA VAL A 259 3.75 -5.08 -17.26
C VAL A 259 3.75 -6.54 -17.71
N PRO A 260 2.99 -7.43 -17.03
CA PRO A 260 3.05 -8.86 -17.32
C PRO A 260 2.52 -9.21 -18.72
N ILE A 261 1.46 -8.55 -19.17
CA ILE A 261 0.84 -8.86 -20.47
C ILE A 261 0.06 -7.65 -20.96
N ALA A 262 0.15 -7.38 -22.26
CA ALA A 262 -0.64 -6.37 -22.96
C ALA A 262 -1.02 -6.90 -24.35
N GLN A 263 -2.19 -6.48 -24.83
CA GLN A 263 -2.79 -6.98 -26.07
C GLN A 263 -3.41 -5.81 -26.85
N ALA A 264 -3.04 -5.68 -28.12
CA ALA A 264 -3.66 -4.73 -29.04
C ALA A 264 -4.58 -5.50 -30.01
N ASN A 265 -5.78 -5.82 -29.54
CA ASN A 265 -6.77 -6.69 -30.20
C ASN A 265 -6.30 -8.13 -30.48
N TYR A 266 -5.31 -8.65 -29.75
CA TYR A 266 -4.91 -10.06 -29.88
C TYR A 266 -5.99 -10.96 -29.29
N SER A 267 -6.55 -11.87 -30.10
CA SER A 267 -7.69 -12.71 -29.75
C SER A 267 -8.91 -11.92 -29.23
N GLY A 268 -9.06 -10.67 -29.65
CA GLY A 268 -10.15 -9.76 -29.27
C GLY A 268 -9.90 -8.93 -27.99
N TRP A 269 -8.81 -9.15 -27.27
CA TRP A 269 -8.47 -8.37 -26.07
C TRP A 269 -7.76 -7.07 -26.42
N LYS A 270 -8.19 -5.98 -25.80
CA LYS A 270 -7.64 -4.63 -25.94
C LYS A 270 -7.12 -4.14 -24.61
N THR A 271 -5.97 -3.50 -24.59
CA THR A 271 -5.32 -3.02 -23.36
C THR A 271 -5.31 -1.50 -23.29
N VAL A 272 -5.67 -0.98 -22.12
CA VAL A 272 -5.36 0.37 -21.66
C VAL A 272 -4.41 0.27 -20.47
N ILE A 273 -3.27 0.97 -20.52
CA ILE A 273 -2.33 1.07 -19.40
C ILE A 273 -2.50 2.44 -18.75
N HIS A 274 -2.72 2.46 -17.44
CA HIS A 274 -2.86 3.69 -16.66
C HIS A 274 -1.59 3.90 -15.84
N ILE A 275 -0.77 4.87 -16.22
CA ILE A 275 0.54 5.15 -15.59
C ILE A 275 0.42 6.41 -14.74
N THR A 276 0.47 6.27 -13.41
CA THR A 276 0.30 7.40 -12.48
C THR A 276 1.62 7.81 -11.85
N ASN A 277 1.87 9.11 -11.79
CA ASN A 277 3.02 9.70 -11.11
C ASN A 277 2.68 10.08 -9.66
N PHE A 278 3.29 9.40 -8.71
CA PHE A 278 3.19 9.65 -7.26
C PHE A 278 4.31 10.56 -6.73
N GLY A 279 5.19 11.06 -7.61
CA GLY A 279 6.24 12.00 -7.24
C GLY A 279 5.72 13.44 -7.10
N GLY A 280 6.41 14.25 -6.30
CA GLY A 280 6.09 15.67 -6.08
C GLY A 280 6.43 16.61 -7.25
N GLY A 281 6.91 16.09 -8.38
CA GLY A 281 7.27 16.85 -9.57
C GLY A 281 6.94 16.09 -10.86
N PRO A 282 7.01 16.73 -12.04
CA PRO A 282 6.74 16.09 -13.31
C PRO A 282 7.74 14.95 -13.58
N CYS A 283 7.23 13.81 -14.05
CA CYS A 283 8.02 12.64 -14.41
C CYS A 283 8.12 12.48 -15.93
N ALA A 284 9.33 12.33 -16.47
CA ALA A 284 9.53 11.90 -17.85
C ALA A 284 9.46 10.37 -17.95
N ALA A 285 8.26 9.84 -18.19
CA ALA A 285 8.02 8.40 -18.31
C ALA A 285 8.15 7.92 -19.76
N THR A 286 8.67 6.71 -19.94
CA THR A 286 8.78 6.01 -21.23
C THR A 286 8.23 4.60 -21.09
N ALA A 287 7.26 4.24 -21.93
CA ALA A 287 6.74 2.88 -22.05
C ALA A 287 7.33 2.20 -23.29
N ARG A 288 8.09 1.11 -23.07
CA ARG A 288 8.66 0.26 -24.13
C ARG A 288 7.85 -1.01 -24.25
N PHE A 289 7.45 -1.38 -25.48
CA PHE A 289 6.62 -2.55 -25.73
C PHE A 289 7.41 -3.63 -26.45
N TYR A 290 7.37 -4.85 -25.92
CA TYR A 290 8.16 -5.99 -26.40
C TYR A 290 7.25 -7.10 -26.90
N GLN A 291 7.45 -7.53 -28.15
CA GLN A 291 6.60 -8.52 -28.83
C GLN A 291 6.88 -9.95 -28.34
N HIS A 292 5.82 -10.69 -28.01
CA HIS A 292 5.90 -12.14 -27.83
C HIS A 292 5.98 -12.86 -29.20
N PRO A 293 6.79 -13.93 -29.36
CA PRO A 293 7.67 -14.54 -28.35
C PRO A 293 9.08 -13.97 -28.33
N SER A 294 9.45 -13.11 -29.28
CA SER A 294 10.85 -12.74 -29.52
C SER A 294 11.50 -11.86 -28.45
N GLY A 295 10.70 -11.08 -27.70
CA GLY A 295 11.22 -10.03 -26.81
C GLY A 295 11.75 -8.81 -27.56
N ALA A 296 11.50 -8.70 -28.87
CA ALA A 296 11.91 -7.56 -29.66
C ALA A 296 11.08 -6.32 -29.29
N GLN A 297 11.73 -5.19 -29.01
CA GLN A 297 11.03 -3.92 -28.81
C GLN A 297 10.40 -3.49 -30.14
N THR A 298 9.07 -3.34 -30.19
CA THR A 298 8.37 -2.91 -31.39
C THR A 298 7.88 -1.47 -31.31
N HIS A 299 7.60 -0.98 -30.11
CA HIS A 299 7.09 0.38 -29.89
C HIS A 299 7.73 1.02 -28.66
N LEU A 300 7.79 2.36 -28.70
CA LEU A 300 8.23 3.19 -27.60
C LEU A 300 7.35 4.44 -27.58
N LEU A 301 6.80 4.75 -26.41
CA LEU A 301 6.01 5.95 -26.17
C LEU A 301 6.64 6.70 -25.00
N SER A 302 6.64 8.04 -25.04
CA SER A 302 7.14 8.87 -23.95
C SER A 302 6.18 10.00 -23.65
N GLN A 303 6.01 10.32 -22.37
CA GLN A 303 5.21 11.43 -21.90
C GLN A 303 5.79 12.03 -20.63
N SER A 304 5.72 13.36 -20.51
CA SER A 304 5.89 14.03 -19.22
C SER A 304 4.56 13.98 -18.45
N ILE A 305 4.55 13.29 -17.32
CA ILE A 305 3.38 13.12 -16.46
C ILE A 305 3.52 14.10 -15.29
N ALA A 306 2.61 15.06 -15.15
CA ALA A 306 2.61 15.99 -14.02
C ALA A 306 2.49 15.23 -12.68
N ALA A 307 2.88 15.87 -11.57
CA ALA A 307 2.66 15.31 -10.23
C ALA A 307 1.18 14.96 -10.04
N GLY A 308 0.90 13.75 -9.57
CA GLY A 308 -0.45 13.24 -9.32
C GLY A 308 -1.28 12.89 -10.57
N ALA A 309 -0.77 13.17 -11.78
CA ALA A 309 -1.49 12.88 -13.02
C ALA A 309 -1.31 11.43 -13.47
N THR A 310 -2.26 10.95 -14.27
CA THR A 310 -2.25 9.64 -14.90
C THR A 310 -2.13 9.79 -16.42
N TRP A 311 -1.20 9.06 -17.02
CA TRP A 311 -1.11 8.86 -18.46
C TRP A 311 -1.85 7.58 -18.86
N ASN A 312 -2.94 7.74 -19.60
CA ASN A 312 -3.75 6.64 -20.13
C ASN A 312 -3.25 6.27 -21.53
N VAL A 313 -2.79 5.03 -21.71
CA VAL A 313 -2.28 4.50 -22.98
C VAL A 313 -3.22 3.43 -23.49
N ASP A 314 -4.15 3.77 -24.38
CA ASP A 314 -4.87 2.76 -25.19
C ASP A 314 -3.93 2.29 -26.30
N LEU A 315 -3.58 0.99 -26.29
CA LEU A 315 -2.53 0.45 -27.16
C LEU A 315 -2.90 0.57 -28.64
N LEU A 316 -4.17 0.38 -29.01
CA LEU A 316 -4.61 0.51 -30.40
C LEU A 316 -4.60 1.97 -30.83
N ALA A 317 -5.10 2.88 -29.99
CA ALA A 317 -5.08 4.30 -30.27
C ALA A 317 -3.65 4.88 -30.33
N ALA A 318 -2.72 4.27 -29.59
CA ALA A 318 -1.30 4.60 -29.60
C ALA A 318 -0.53 4.02 -30.80
N GLY A 319 -1.20 3.29 -31.70
CA GLY A 319 -0.62 2.82 -32.96
C GLY A 319 0.01 1.43 -32.92
N LEU A 320 -0.15 0.66 -31.85
CA LEU A 320 0.29 -0.74 -31.86
C LEU A 320 -0.56 -1.55 -32.86
N PRO A 321 0.05 -2.44 -33.67
CA PRO A 321 -0.66 -3.23 -34.67
C PRO A 321 -1.78 -4.08 -34.06
N THR A 322 -2.90 -4.16 -34.78
CA THR A 322 -3.96 -5.12 -34.45
C THR A 322 -3.40 -6.55 -34.46
N GLY A 323 -3.67 -7.32 -33.42
CA GLY A 323 -3.10 -8.66 -33.22
C GLY A 323 -1.76 -8.65 -32.48
N TRP A 324 -1.31 -7.52 -31.94
CA TRP A 324 -0.10 -7.46 -31.11
C TRP A 324 -0.33 -8.10 -29.73
N LEU A 325 0.60 -8.95 -29.30
CA LEU A 325 0.68 -9.57 -27.98
C LEU A 325 2.09 -9.40 -27.45
N GLY A 326 2.22 -9.00 -26.20
CA GLY A 326 3.53 -8.88 -25.57
C GLY A 326 3.47 -8.30 -24.18
N THR A 327 4.56 -7.66 -23.80
CA THR A 327 4.78 -7.07 -22.49
C THR A 327 5.13 -5.59 -22.65
N ALA A 328 5.16 -4.86 -21.54
CA ALA A 328 5.70 -3.51 -21.53
C ALA A 328 6.63 -3.28 -20.34
N ARG A 329 7.58 -2.36 -20.51
CA ARG A 329 8.43 -1.85 -19.44
C ARG A 329 8.27 -0.34 -19.35
N ILE A 330 7.85 0.13 -18.18
CA ILE A 330 7.58 1.55 -17.92
C ILE A 330 8.74 2.11 -17.11
N GLN A 331 9.47 3.05 -17.69
CA GLN A 331 10.69 3.59 -17.10
C GLN A 331 10.60 5.11 -16.95
N GLY A 332 10.90 5.61 -15.76
CA GLY A 332 10.96 7.03 -15.43
C GLY A 332 12.08 7.27 -14.41
N PRO A 333 13.33 7.45 -14.85
CA PRO A 333 14.46 7.63 -13.93
C PRO A 333 14.20 8.77 -12.93
N GLY A 334 14.35 8.48 -11.63
CA GLY A 334 14.08 9.44 -10.55
C GLY A 334 12.60 9.70 -10.26
N CYS A 335 11.68 8.98 -10.92
CA CYS A 335 10.24 9.08 -10.68
C CYS A 335 9.73 8.02 -9.70
N PHE A 336 8.51 8.25 -9.23
CA PHE A 336 7.72 7.31 -8.46
C PHE A 336 6.46 6.97 -9.25
N LEU A 337 6.50 5.90 -10.03
CA LEU A 337 5.42 5.47 -10.90
C LEU A 337 4.74 4.22 -10.33
N ALA A 338 3.44 4.10 -10.57
CA ALA A 338 2.71 2.83 -10.52
C ALA A 338 1.75 2.73 -11.71
N ALA A 339 1.36 1.52 -12.09
CA ALA A 339 0.42 1.35 -13.19
C ALA A 339 -0.56 0.19 -12.99
N SER A 340 -1.80 0.40 -13.44
CA SER A 340 -2.77 -0.67 -13.69
C SER A 340 -2.90 -0.91 -15.20
N VAL A 341 -3.33 -2.11 -15.55
CA VAL A 341 -3.39 -2.60 -16.93
C VAL A 341 -4.75 -3.23 -17.14
N ASP A 342 -5.66 -2.46 -17.72
CA ASP A 342 -7.02 -2.89 -18.00
C ASP A 342 -7.07 -3.57 -19.37
N ARG A 343 -7.46 -4.84 -19.38
CA ARG A 343 -7.60 -5.69 -20.55
C ARG A 343 -9.07 -5.99 -20.74
N VAL A 344 -9.66 -5.46 -21.81
CA VAL A 344 -11.08 -5.60 -22.11
C VAL A 344 -11.26 -6.38 -23.39
N LYS A 345 -12.16 -7.36 -23.37
CA LYS A 345 -12.64 -8.08 -24.55
C LYS A 345 -14.07 -7.62 -24.85
N PRO A 346 -14.28 -6.59 -25.70
CA PRO A 346 -15.60 -6.02 -25.93
C PRO A 346 -16.52 -6.91 -26.78
N THR A 347 -15.94 -7.83 -27.54
CA THR A 347 -16.63 -8.73 -28.47
C THR A 347 -15.82 -10.01 -28.64
N GLN A 348 -16.47 -11.15 -28.86
CA GLN A 348 -15.76 -12.35 -29.33
C GLN A 348 -15.79 -12.52 -30.85
N PRO A 349 -14.76 -13.16 -31.44
CA PRO A 349 -14.70 -13.42 -32.89
C PRO A 349 -15.84 -14.32 -33.42
N SER A 350 -16.48 -15.12 -32.57
CA SER A 350 -17.63 -15.98 -32.91
C SER A 350 -18.54 -16.21 -31.69
N GLY A 351 -19.86 -16.35 -31.90
CA GLY A 351 -20.84 -16.68 -30.86
C GLY A 351 -21.58 -15.48 -30.22
N THR A 352 -22.32 -15.75 -29.14
CA THR A 352 -23.00 -14.73 -28.30
C THR A 352 -21.96 -13.74 -27.75
N PRO A 353 -22.25 -12.42 -27.66
CA PRO A 353 -21.30 -11.45 -27.10
C PRO A 353 -20.83 -11.90 -25.71
N VAL A 354 -19.50 -11.96 -25.51
CA VAL A 354 -18.92 -12.04 -24.18
C VAL A 354 -18.04 -10.83 -23.96
N ASN A 355 -18.53 -9.98 -23.07
CA ASN A 355 -17.87 -8.77 -22.65
C ASN A 355 -17.12 -9.15 -21.38
N MET A 356 -15.78 -9.24 -21.46
CA MET A 356 -14.93 -9.63 -20.34
C MET A 356 -13.92 -8.56 -20.01
N ALA A 357 -13.51 -8.49 -18.75
CA ALA A 357 -12.50 -7.56 -18.30
C ALA A 357 -11.56 -8.19 -17.28
N LEU A 358 -10.28 -7.81 -17.37
CA LEU A 358 -9.22 -8.22 -16.48
C LEU A 358 -8.38 -6.99 -16.13
N THR A 359 -7.95 -6.85 -14.89
CA THR A 359 -7.08 -5.76 -14.47
C THR A 359 -5.84 -6.32 -13.80
N ASN A 360 -4.69 -6.15 -14.45
CA ASN A 360 -3.39 -6.44 -13.84
C ASN A 360 -2.79 -5.16 -13.25
N VAL A 361 -1.72 -5.33 -12.49
CA VAL A 361 -0.86 -4.23 -12.03
C VAL A 361 0.56 -4.44 -12.54
N ALA A 362 1.23 -3.34 -12.86
CA ALA A 362 2.66 -3.37 -13.14
C ALA A 362 3.42 -3.36 -11.81
N LEU A 363 4.44 -4.21 -11.69
CA LEU A 363 5.25 -4.30 -10.47
C LEU A 363 6.67 -3.75 -10.72
N PRO A 364 7.29 -3.06 -9.76
CA PRO A 364 8.69 -2.67 -9.83
C PRO A 364 9.59 -3.88 -10.07
N VAL A 365 10.54 -3.79 -10.98
CA VAL A 365 11.46 -4.91 -11.27
C VAL A 365 12.28 -5.30 -10.03
N THR A 366 12.54 -4.35 -9.14
CA THR A 366 13.22 -4.56 -7.86
C THR A 366 12.40 -5.33 -6.82
N SER A 367 11.08 -5.46 -7.00
CA SER A 367 10.21 -6.23 -6.11
C SER A 367 9.86 -7.62 -6.66
N LEU A 368 10.44 -8.01 -7.81
CA LEU A 368 10.21 -9.30 -8.43
C LEU A 368 11.19 -10.36 -7.93
N SER A 369 10.76 -11.62 -8.00
CA SER A 369 11.50 -12.77 -7.51
C SER A 369 11.71 -13.81 -8.59
N THR A 370 12.59 -14.77 -8.30
CA THR A 370 12.79 -15.97 -9.10
C THR A 370 11.80 -17.09 -8.73
N THR A 371 11.06 -16.95 -7.62
CA THR A 371 10.01 -17.89 -7.21
C THR A 371 8.69 -17.16 -7.05
N VAL A 372 7.64 -17.71 -7.66
CA VAL A 372 6.29 -17.14 -7.67
C VAL A 372 5.25 -18.22 -7.38
N TYR A 373 4.33 -17.93 -6.47
CA TYR A 373 3.25 -18.82 -6.05
C TYR A 373 1.92 -18.44 -6.70
N ILE A 374 1.17 -19.43 -7.18
CA ILE A 374 -0.12 -19.27 -7.85
C ILE A 374 -1.16 -20.08 -7.07
N PRO A 375 -2.00 -19.44 -6.25
CA PRO A 375 -2.91 -20.16 -5.35
C PRO A 375 -4.05 -20.90 -6.06
N LEU A 376 -4.44 -20.46 -7.26
CA LEU A 376 -5.59 -20.98 -7.98
C LEU A 376 -5.30 -21.18 -9.47
N VAL A 377 -5.48 -22.41 -9.93
CA VAL A 377 -5.44 -22.83 -11.33
C VAL A 377 -6.67 -23.69 -11.59
N PHE A 378 -7.47 -23.31 -12.59
CA PHE A 378 -8.59 -24.12 -13.06
C PHE A 378 -8.15 -24.98 -14.25
N GLN A 379 -8.44 -26.28 -14.20
CA GLN A 379 -8.31 -27.21 -15.34
C GLN A 379 -9.68 -27.76 -15.70
N ALA A 380 -10.36 -27.10 -16.64
CA ALA A 380 -11.73 -27.40 -17.05
C ALA A 380 -12.72 -27.59 -15.87
N TYR A 381 -12.49 -26.90 -14.75
CA TYR A 381 -13.31 -27.03 -13.55
C TYR A 381 -14.52 -26.10 -13.66
N PHE A 382 -15.72 -26.68 -13.82
CA PHE A 382 -16.93 -25.94 -14.21
C PHE A 382 -16.71 -25.03 -15.44
N ASP A 383 -15.98 -25.56 -16.43
CA ASP A 383 -15.55 -24.91 -17.69
C ASP A 383 -14.58 -23.73 -17.55
N TRP A 384 -14.12 -23.42 -16.32
CA TRP A 384 -13.04 -22.47 -16.12
C TRP A 384 -11.70 -23.08 -16.51
N ASN A 385 -10.87 -22.28 -17.15
CA ASN A 385 -9.49 -22.61 -17.48
C ASN A 385 -8.57 -21.46 -17.11
N THR A 386 -7.40 -21.77 -16.56
CA THR A 386 -6.40 -20.76 -16.20
C THR A 386 -5.24 -20.76 -17.18
N GLY A 387 -4.93 -19.60 -17.73
CA GLY A 387 -3.66 -19.31 -18.39
C GLY A 387 -2.68 -18.63 -17.44
N ILE A 388 -1.45 -19.12 -17.42
CA ILE A 388 -0.35 -18.55 -16.64
C ILE A 388 0.61 -17.87 -17.60
N ALA A 389 0.59 -16.55 -17.63
CA ALA A 389 1.50 -15.74 -18.43
C ALA A 389 2.73 -15.36 -17.60
N VAL A 390 3.91 -15.90 -17.96
CA VAL A 390 5.19 -15.65 -17.30
C VAL A 390 6.01 -14.66 -18.12
N THR A 391 6.36 -13.55 -17.49
CA THR A 391 7.13 -12.46 -18.12
C THR A 391 8.49 -12.34 -17.49
N ASN A 392 9.50 -12.35 -18.35
CA ASN A 392 10.89 -12.20 -17.96
C ASN A 392 11.22 -10.71 -17.82
N ALA A 393 11.39 -10.27 -16.57
CA ALA A 393 11.79 -8.90 -16.26
C ALA A 393 13.32 -8.70 -16.29
N GLY A 394 14.09 -9.79 -16.41
CA GLY A 394 15.53 -9.80 -16.58
C GLY A 394 16.00 -9.42 -17.99
N GLY A 395 17.28 -9.07 -18.09
CA GLY A 395 17.93 -8.70 -19.36
C GLY A 395 18.40 -9.88 -20.23
N GLY A 396 18.53 -11.08 -19.64
CA GLY A 396 18.91 -12.32 -20.34
C GLY A 396 17.75 -13.33 -20.42
N PRO A 397 17.89 -14.46 -21.14
CA PRO A 397 16.83 -15.47 -21.24
C PRO A 397 16.55 -16.15 -19.88
N ALA A 398 15.26 -16.35 -19.60
CA ALA A 398 14.78 -17.07 -18.44
C ALA A 398 14.45 -18.52 -18.80
N ASN A 399 14.93 -19.46 -17.97
CA ASN A 399 14.48 -20.84 -17.93
C ASN A 399 13.51 -20.95 -16.76
N VAL A 400 12.25 -21.28 -17.05
CA VAL A 400 11.16 -21.30 -16.08
C VAL A 400 10.68 -22.73 -15.92
N THR A 401 10.50 -23.18 -14.68
CA THR A 401 9.81 -24.43 -14.34
C THR A 401 8.48 -24.09 -13.66
N ILE A 402 7.39 -24.71 -14.10
CA ILE A 402 6.07 -24.60 -13.47
C ILE A 402 5.70 -25.98 -12.94
N ASN A 403 5.57 -26.11 -11.63
CA ASN A 403 5.07 -27.31 -10.98
C ASN A 403 3.62 -27.08 -10.55
N TYR A 404 2.70 -27.89 -11.08
CA TYR A 404 1.29 -27.89 -10.72
C TYR A 404 1.00 -28.95 -9.66
N TYR A 405 0.26 -28.59 -8.63
CA TYR A 405 -0.09 -29.46 -7.52
C TYR A 405 -1.61 -29.57 -7.38
N SER A 406 -2.10 -30.74 -6.98
CA SER A 406 -3.51 -30.96 -6.62
C SER A 406 -3.82 -30.33 -5.28
N THR A 407 -5.08 -30.05 -4.96
CA THR A 407 -5.45 -29.47 -3.65
C THR A 407 -4.97 -30.29 -2.43
N THR A 408 -4.61 -31.56 -2.62
CA THR A 408 -4.01 -32.43 -1.59
C THR A 408 -2.48 -32.39 -1.52
N GLY A 409 -1.82 -31.58 -2.34
CA GLY A 409 -0.36 -31.40 -2.39
C GLY A 409 0.40 -32.33 -3.34
N GLY A 410 -0.30 -33.21 -4.07
CA GLY A 410 0.34 -34.12 -5.03
C GLY A 410 0.74 -33.39 -6.30
N LEU A 411 1.97 -33.60 -6.79
CA LEU A 411 2.41 -33.06 -8.08
C LEU A 411 1.57 -33.67 -9.22
N ILE A 412 0.91 -32.81 -10.00
CA ILE A 412 0.11 -33.17 -11.17
C ILE A 412 1.00 -33.18 -12.42
N ALA A 413 1.73 -32.10 -12.65
CA ALA A 413 2.50 -31.88 -13.86
C ALA A 413 3.66 -30.91 -13.62
N THR A 414 4.71 -31.06 -14.43
CA THR A 414 5.83 -30.12 -14.52
C THR A 414 5.98 -29.66 -15.96
N THR A 415 5.97 -28.35 -16.16
CA THR A 415 6.20 -27.71 -17.47
C THR A 415 7.49 -26.89 -17.42
N ASN A 416 8.23 -26.84 -18.52
CA ASN A 416 9.38 -25.95 -18.70
C ASN A 416 9.08 -24.93 -19.81
N LEU A 417 9.37 -23.66 -19.55
CA LEU A 417 9.27 -22.58 -20.53
C LEU A 417 10.64 -21.91 -20.70
N ALA A 418 10.98 -21.62 -21.96
CA ALA A 418 12.03 -20.67 -22.29
C ALA A 418 11.39 -19.31 -22.59
N VAL A 419 11.84 -18.27 -21.90
CA VAL A 419 11.31 -16.90 -22.05
C VAL A 419 12.46 -15.94 -22.37
N PRO A 420 12.57 -15.43 -23.61
CA PRO A 420 13.59 -14.44 -23.96
C PRO A 420 13.52 -13.19 -23.05
N GLY A 421 14.63 -12.46 -22.94
CA GLY A 421 14.69 -11.22 -22.16
C GLY A 421 13.61 -10.22 -22.58
N ASN A 422 12.93 -9.60 -21.61
CA ASN A 422 11.77 -8.71 -21.79
C ASN A 422 10.55 -9.34 -22.48
N SER A 423 10.60 -10.62 -22.87
CA SER A 423 9.47 -11.32 -23.49
C SER A 423 8.56 -11.94 -22.43
N MET A 424 7.51 -12.59 -22.92
CA MET A 424 6.66 -13.47 -22.14
C MET A 424 6.50 -14.82 -22.82
N ASN A 425 6.09 -15.81 -22.05
CA ASN A 425 5.53 -17.05 -22.56
C ASN A 425 4.39 -17.47 -21.63
N PHE A 426 3.53 -18.39 -22.05
CA PHE A 426 2.39 -18.81 -21.25
C PHE A 426 2.22 -20.32 -21.27
N ASP A 427 1.66 -20.83 -20.18
CA ASP A 427 1.28 -22.23 -20.05
C ASP A 427 -0.17 -22.34 -19.59
N TYR A 428 -0.76 -23.50 -19.89
CA TYR A 428 -2.07 -23.90 -19.41
C TYR A 428 -1.91 -25.30 -18.84
N LEU A 429 -2.53 -25.57 -17.69
CA LEU A 429 -2.65 -26.95 -17.22
C LEU A 429 -3.60 -27.71 -18.17
N THR A 430 -3.04 -28.41 -19.15
CA THR A 430 -3.81 -29.10 -20.20
C THR A 430 -4.41 -30.43 -19.71
N GLY A 431 -5.55 -30.84 -20.28
CA GLY A 431 -6.20 -32.15 -20.02
C GLY A 431 -7.68 -32.03 -19.59
N THR A 432 -8.34 -33.17 -19.37
CA THR A 432 -9.78 -33.27 -19.03
C THR A 432 -10.05 -33.42 -17.53
N GLY A 433 -9.22 -32.79 -16.69
CA GLY A 433 -9.16 -33.10 -15.25
C GLY A 433 -10.37 -32.65 -14.43
N GLY A 434 -11.10 -31.61 -14.85
CA GLY A 434 -12.24 -31.09 -14.09
C GLY A 434 -11.87 -30.80 -12.64
N GLN A 435 -10.72 -30.16 -12.41
CA GLN A 435 -10.11 -30.03 -11.08
C GLN A 435 -9.53 -28.64 -10.81
N LEU A 436 -9.40 -28.33 -9.52
CA LEU A 436 -8.63 -27.20 -9.02
C LEU A 436 -7.18 -27.64 -8.75
N ALA A 437 -6.26 -26.74 -9.04
CA ALA A 437 -4.84 -26.90 -8.79
C ALA A 437 -4.25 -25.58 -8.29
N GLN A 438 -2.97 -25.64 -7.95
CA GLN A 438 -2.12 -24.50 -7.62
C GLN A 438 -0.74 -24.74 -8.21
N ALA A 439 0.09 -23.71 -8.31
CA ALA A 439 1.39 -23.86 -8.93
C ALA A 439 2.51 -23.10 -8.22
N VAL A 440 3.71 -23.66 -8.31
CA VAL A 440 4.97 -22.99 -7.98
C VAL A 440 5.73 -22.77 -9.28
N VAL A 441 6.05 -21.51 -9.57
CA VAL A 441 6.86 -21.11 -10.72
C VAL A 441 8.25 -20.75 -10.23
N THR A 442 9.29 -21.38 -10.76
CA THR A 442 10.69 -21.06 -10.46
C THR A 442 11.42 -20.64 -11.73
N SER A 443 12.40 -19.75 -11.58
CA SER A 443 13.19 -19.21 -12.69
C SER A 443 14.64 -18.94 -12.28
N ASN A 444 15.53 -18.79 -13.26
CA ASN A 444 16.90 -18.30 -13.06
C ASN A 444 17.03 -16.77 -13.13
N THR A 445 15.95 -16.04 -13.44
CA THR A 445 15.91 -14.57 -13.47
C THR A 445 14.60 -14.06 -12.85
N PRO A 446 14.53 -12.82 -12.35
CA PRO A 446 13.29 -12.27 -11.82
C PRO A 446 12.15 -12.29 -12.86
N ILE A 447 10.97 -12.72 -12.44
CA ILE A 447 9.78 -12.84 -13.29
C ILE A 447 8.57 -12.15 -12.66
N VAL A 448 7.62 -11.75 -13.51
CA VAL A 448 6.27 -11.36 -13.10
C VAL A 448 5.26 -12.27 -13.78
N VAL A 449 4.22 -12.67 -13.07
CA VAL A 449 3.23 -13.64 -13.56
C VAL A 449 1.82 -13.08 -13.48
N SER A 450 1.08 -13.16 -14.59
CA SER A 450 -0.37 -12.95 -14.63
C SER A 450 -1.08 -14.30 -14.66
N VAL A 451 -2.13 -14.44 -13.87
CA VAL A 451 -2.92 -15.66 -13.74
C VAL A 451 -4.35 -15.35 -14.16
N ASP A 452 -4.67 -15.66 -15.41
CA ASP A 452 -5.96 -15.31 -16.02
C ASP A 452 -6.86 -16.56 -16.06
N ALA A 453 -7.95 -16.55 -15.30
CA ALA A 453 -8.98 -17.57 -15.40
C ALA A 453 -10.12 -17.08 -16.29
N VAL A 454 -10.56 -17.92 -17.22
CA VAL A 454 -11.57 -17.59 -18.22
C VAL A 454 -12.52 -18.75 -18.44
N LYS A 455 -13.80 -18.43 -18.64
CA LYS A 455 -14.85 -19.40 -19.00
C LYS A 455 -15.34 -19.12 -20.42
N TYR A 456 -14.66 -19.69 -21.41
CA TYR A 456 -14.97 -19.51 -22.84
C TYR A 456 -16.06 -20.46 -23.37
N THR A 457 -16.38 -21.51 -22.63
CA THR A 457 -17.35 -22.55 -23.01
C THR A 457 -18.40 -22.72 -21.92
N GLY A 458 -19.60 -23.20 -22.28
CA GLY A 458 -20.76 -23.36 -21.37
C GLY A 458 -22.07 -22.97 -22.06
N GLY A 459 -23.13 -22.66 -21.31
CA GLY A 459 -24.40 -22.15 -21.83
C GLY A 459 -25.02 -21.02 -20.99
N GLY A 460 -25.72 -20.07 -21.60
CA GLY A 460 -26.38 -18.97 -20.88
C GLY A 460 -25.41 -17.92 -20.33
N GLN A 461 -25.74 -17.30 -19.19
CA GLN A 461 -24.89 -16.29 -18.49
C GLN A 461 -23.65 -16.89 -17.81
N ASP A 462 -23.50 -18.21 -17.89
CA ASP A 462 -22.32 -18.93 -17.41
C ASP A 462 -21.10 -18.76 -18.33
N VAL A 463 -21.26 -18.28 -19.57
CA VAL A 463 -20.15 -18.11 -20.54
C VAL A 463 -19.72 -16.65 -20.56
N GLY A 464 -18.41 -16.42 -20.67
CA GLY A 464 -17.87 -15.06 -20.76
C GLY A 464 -17.50 -14.45 -19.42
N GLN A 465 -17.11 -15.28 -18.46
CA GLN A 465 -16.57 -14.84 -17.17
C GLN A 465 -15.05 -14.82 -17.23
N ALA A 466 -14.43 -13.81 -16.62
CA ALA A 466 -12.99 -13.70 -16.52
C ALA A 466 -12.58 -13.12 -15.15
N LEU A 467 -11.48 -13.63 -14.60
CA LEU A 467 -10.82 -13.00 -13.46
C LEU A 467 -9.33 -13.14 -13.60
N THR A 468 -8.58 -12.19 -13.04
CA THR A 468 -7.12 -12.23 -13.04
C THR A 468 -6.61 -11.98 -11.64
N SER A 469 -5.48 -12.61 -11.33
CA SER A 469 -4.68 -12.30 -10.15
C SER A 469 -3.21 -12.23 -10.56
N MET A 470 -2.41 -11.55 -9.74
CA MET A 470 -0.96 -11.59 -9.90
C MET A 470 -0.39 -12.84 -9.21
N GLY A 471 0.66 -13.43 -9.77
CA GLY A 471 1.47 -14.38 -9.01
C GLY A 471 2.11 -13.71 -7.78
N ILE A 472 2.23 -14.45 -6.69
CA ILE A 472 2.74 -13.94 -5.40
C ILE A 472 4.25 -14.23 -5.33
N ASN A 473 5.07 -13.17 -5.35
CA ASN A 473 6.54 -13.27 -5.34
C ASN A 473 7.09 -13.63 -3.95
N ASP A 474 8.10 -14.49 -3.91
CA ASP A 474 8.89 -14.83 -2.71
C ASP A 474 9.95 -13.74 -2.41
N PRO A 475 10.42 -13.50 -1.15
CA PRO A 475 10.05 -14.14 0.10
C PRO A 475 8.64 -13.79 0.56
N VAL A 476 7.88 -14.80 1.00
CA VAL A 476 6.62 -14.58 1.73
C VAL A 476 6.87 -14.74 3.23
N SER A 477 6.75 -13.65 3.99
CA SER A 477 6.52 -13.72 5.44
C SER A 477 5.10 -13.21 5.71
N ALA A 478 4.25 -14.09 6.24
CA ALA A 478 2.82 -13.82 6.33
C ALA A 478 2.20 -14.43 7.59
N PRO A 479 2.58 -14.03 8.82
CA PRO A 479 1.90 -14.54 10.02
C PRO A 479 0.39 -14.30 9.96
N VAL A 480 -0.05 -13.20 9.33
CA VAL A 480 -1.46 -12.91 9.03
C VAL A 480 -1.67 -12.57 7.55
N LEU A 481 -2.79 -13.07 6.99
CA LEU A 481 -3.35 -12.64 5.71
C LEU A 481 -4.60 -11.79 5.93
N ARG A 482 -4.68 -10.68 5.20
CA ARG A 482 -5.72 -9.64 5.31
C ARG A 482 -6.54 -9.58 4.03
N VAL A 483 -7.68 -10.28 4.00
CA VAL A 483 -8.56 -10.36 2.83
C VAL A 483 -9.49 -9.13 2.82
N PRO A 484 -9.29 -8.18 1.88
CA PRO A 484 -9.97 -6.88 1.93
C PRO A 484 -11.47 -6.92 1.63
N LEU A 485 -11.95 -7.95 0.92
CA LEU A 485 -13.35 -8.09 0.53
C LEU A 485 -13.74 -9.57 0.52
N TYR A 486 -14.79 -9.90 1.27
CA TYR A 486 -15.44 -11.19 1.25
C TYR A 486 -16.96 -11.00 1.31
N GLN A 487 -17.67 -11.62 0.37
CA GLN A 487 -19.11 -11.45 0.19
C GLN A 487 -19.82 -12.80 0.13
N LYS A 488 -21.02 -12.84 0.68
CA LYS A 488 -21.99 -13.93 0.50
C LYS A 488 -23.25 -13.36 -0.13
N GLN A 489 -23.84 -14.13 -1.04
CA GLN A 489 -25.11 -13.80 -1.67
C GLN A 489 -26.25 -13.62 -0.66
N GLY A 490 -27.27 -12.88 -1.06
CA GLY A 490 -28.51 -12.67 -0.32
C GLY A 490 -29.50 -11.84 -1.13
N ILE A 491 -30.28 -11.00 -0.46
CA ILE A 491 -31.29 -10.13 -1.08
C ILE A 491 -30.63 -8.95 -1.81
N SER A 492 -29.52 -8.44 -1.27
CA SER A 492 -28.85 -7.24 -1.78
C SER A 492 -28.00 -7.50 -3.03
N SER A 493 -27.51 -8.72 -3.21
CA SER A 493 -26.67 -9.13 -4.33
C SER A 493 -26.45 -10.64 -4.35
N ASN A 494 -26.11 -11.17 -5.53
CA ASN A 494 -25.64 -12.53 -5.75
C ASN A 494 -24.10 -12.66 -5.84
N ASP A 495 -23.35 -11.64 -5.41
CA ASP A 495 -21.89 -11.72 -5.23
C ASP A 495 -21.51 -12.80 -4.20
N ASN A 496 -20.70 -13.76 -4.60
CA ASN A 496 -20.10 -14.77 -3.72
C ASN A 496 -18.58 -14.75 -3.81
N SER A 497 -17.92 -14.87 -2.65
CA SER A 497 -16.46 -14.91 -2.56
C SER A 497 -15.91 -16.29 -2.17
N GLY A 498 -14.69 -16.56 -2.63
CA GLY A 498 -13.86 -17.64 -2.16
C GLY A 498 -12.47 -17.13 -1.79
N VAL A 499 -11.93 -17.53 -0.64
CA VAL A 499 -10.49 -17.35 -0.34
C VAL A 499 -9.78 -18.65 -0.67
N GLN A 500 -8.86 -18.59 -1.64
CA GLN A 500 -8.03 -19.74 -2.00
C GLN A 500 -6.71 -19.67 -1.23
N LEU A 501 -6.55 -20.58 -0.26
CA LEU A 501 -5.35 -20.72 0.56
C LEU A 501 -4.43 -21.76 -0.09
N PHE A 502 -3.15 -21.43 -0.27
CA PHE A 502 -2.14 -22.33 -0.80
C PHE A 502 -0.95 -22.44 0.16
N ASN A 503 -0.68 -23.64 0.68
CA ASN A 503 0.48 -23.93 1.51
C ASN A 503 1.75 -23.95 0.66
N ILE A 504 2.60 -22.95 0.82
CA ILE A 504 3.84 -22.80 0.05
C ILE A 504 4.97 -23.70 0.58
N SER A 505 4.81 -24.26 1.79
CA SER A 505 5.78 -25.20 2.34
C SER A 505 5.76 -26.52 1.57
N GLY A 506 6.94 -27.00 1.20
CA GLY A 506 7.11 -28.31 0.55
C GLY A 506 7.19 -29.48 1.51
N THR A 507 7.23 -29.24 2.83
CA THR A 507 7.43 -30.30 3.83
C THR A 507 6.50 -30.22 5.04
N THR A 508 6.00 -29.03 5.38
CA THR A 508 5.23 -28.81 6.61
C THR A 508 3.76 -28.54 6.29
N PRO A 509 2.81 -29.32 6.83
CA PRO A 509 1.40 -28.98 6.74
C PRO A 509 1.09 -27.63 7.39
N ALA A 510 0.17 -26.86 6.82
CA ALA A 510 -0.29 -25.60 7.36
C ALA A 510 -1.54 -25.79 8.23
N THR A 511 -1.62 -25.00 9.30
CA THR A 511 -2.82 -24.86 10.13
C THR A 511 -3.12 -23.38 10.27
N VAL A 512 -4.33 -22.97 9.92
CA VAL A 512 -4.76 -21.57 9.96
C VAL A 512 -6.10 -21.41 10.66
N ASN A 513 -6.29 -20.23 11.27
CA ASN A 513 -7.55 -19.78 11.83
C ASN A 513 -8.12 -18.68 10.94
N VAL A 514 -9.40 -18.82 10.57
CA VAL A 514 -10.12 -17.91 9.68
C VAL A 514 -11.20 -17.20 10.48
N ASP A 515 -11.10 -15.87 10.55
CA ASP A 515 -12.09 -14.99 11.17
C ASP A 515 -12.82 -14.18 10.09
N PHE A 516 -14.13 -14.12 10.18
CA PHE A 516 -15.03 -13.32 9.35
C PHE A 516 -15.53 -12.13 10.15
N PHE A 517 -15.21 -10.93 9.70
CA PHE A 517 -15.70 -9.69 10.31
C PHE A 517 -16.59 -8.96 9.31
N ASP A 518 -17.77 -8.54 9.74
CA ASP A 518 -18.60 -7.67 8.91
C ASP A 518 -18.01 -6.26 8.80
N THR A 519 -18.65 -5.40 8.00
CA THR A 519 -18.22 -4.00 7.82
C THR A 519 -18.11 -3.19 9.12
N SER A 520 -18.84 -3.55 10.19
CA SER A 520 -18.76 -2.89 11.50
C SER A 520 -17.59 -3.40 12.36
N GLY A 521 -16.93 -4.47 11.93
CA GLY A 521 -15.88 -5.15 12.68
C GLY A 521 -16.39 -6.21 13.66
N THR A 522 -17.68 -6.54 13.59
CA THR A 522 -18.26 -7.60 14.43
C THR A 522 -17.92 -8.96 13.84
N ALA A 523 -17.38 -9.85 14.66
CA ALA A 523 -17.11 -11.23 14.26
C ALA A 523 -18.42 -11.96 13.96
N GLN A 524 -18.51 -12.60 12.80
CA GLN A 524 -19.69 -13.33 12.35
C GLN A 524 -19.41 -14.84 12.36
N PRO A 525 -20.38 -15.69 12.75
CA PRO A 525 -20.19 -17.13 12.67
C PRO A 525 -19.89 -17.55 11.22
N PRO A 526 -19.01 -18.54 10.97
CA PRO A 526 -18.45 -19.49 11.93
C PRO A 526 -17.14 -19.04 12.62
N SER A 527 -16.87 -17.74 12.78
CA SER A 527 -15.63 -17.27 13.41
C SER A 527 -15.47 -17.75 14.86
N THR A 528 -14.32 -18.27 15.28
CA THR A 528 -13.14 -18.63 14.46
C THR A 528 -13.31 -20.00 13.80
N LEU A 529 -12.99 -20.10 12.50
CA LEU A 529 -12.93 -21.36 11.75
C LEU A 529 -11.48 -21.86 11.67
N THR A 530 -11.18 -22.99 12.33
CA THR A 530 -9.85 -23.62 12.25
C THR A 530 -9.76 -24.59 11.08
N LEU A 531 -8.78 -24.39 10.21
CA LEU A 531 -8.43 -25.26 9.10
C LEU A 531 -7.06 -25.89 9.40
N ALA A 532 -7.07 -27.14 9.85
CA ALA A 532 -5.85 -27.87 10.20
C ALA A 532 -5.43 -28.84 9.09
N GLY A 533 -4.12 -29.00 8.91
CA GLY A 533 -3.55 -30.05 8.07
C GLY A 533 -3.68 -29.81 6.57
N ILE A 534 -3.64 -28.55 6.11
CA ILE A 534 -3.47 -28.27 4.68
C ILE A 534 -2.10 -28.84 4.29
N ALA A 535 -2.09 -29.90 3.48
CA ALA A 535 -0.88 -30.65 3.15
C ALA A 535 0.24 -29.75 2.59
N PRO A 536 1.52 -30.15 2.65
CA PRO A 536 2.59 -29.46 1.95
C PRO A 536 2.26 -29.34 0.46
N HIS A 537 2.46 -28.15 -0.11
CA HIS A 537 1.98 -27.77 -1.44
C HIS A 537 0.48 -27.96 -1.69
N GLY A 538 -0.34 -28.24 -0.67
CA GLY A 538 -1.79 -28.38 -0.77
C GLY A 538 -2.54 -27.05 -0.66
N ALA A 539 -3.85 -27.08 -0.89
CA ALA A 539 -4.67 -25.89 -0.92
C ALA A 539 -6.08 -26.13 -0.36
N PHE A 540 -6.73 -25.06 0.10
CA PHE A 540 -8.09 -25.09 0.63
C PHE A 540 -8.88 -23.85 0.20
N THR A 541 -10.15 -24.03 -0.20
CA THR A 541 -11.04 -22.93 -0.57
C THR A 541 -12.03 -22.63 0.55
N VAL A 542 -11.95 -21.44 1.14
CA VAL A 542 -12.97 -20.90 2.04
C VAL A 542 -14.06 -20.23 1.21
N TYR A 543 -15.05 -21.01 0.77
CA TYR A 543 -16.11 -20.57 -0.14
C TYR A 543 -17.39 -20.14 0.60
N ALA A 544 -17.84 -18.89 0.41
CA ALA A 544 -18.87 -18.29 1.27
C ALA A 544 -20.20 -19.08 1.29
N PRO A 545 -20.70 -19.62 0.16
CA PRO A 545 -21.90 -20.45 0.14
C PRO A 545 -21.82 -21.74 0.95
N ASN A 546 -20.62 -22.28 1.21
CA ASN A 546 -20.46 -23.51 1.99
C ASN A 546 -20.73 -23.31 3.49
N TYR A 547 -20.74 -22.06 3.97
CA TYR A 547 -20.93 -21.75 5.38
C TYR A 547 -22.36 -21.26 5.63
N GLY A 548 -23.25 -22.20 5.99
CA GLY A 548 -24.66 -21.90 6.27
C GLY A 548 -24.86 -20.93 7.44
N THR A 549 -23.95 -20.92 8.41
CA THR A 549 -23.98 -20.02 9.58
C THR A 549 -23.53 -18.59 9.26
N LEU A 550 -22.77 -18.39 8.18
CA LEU A 550 -22.42 -17.04 7.72
C LEU A 550 -23.71 -16.35 7.22
N PRO A 551 -24.05 -15.14 7.68
CA PRO A 551 -25.29 -14.49 7.28
C PRO A 551 -25.40 -14.33 5.75
N ASN A 552 -26.61 -14.49 5.20
CA ASN A 552 -26.87 -14.02 3.84
C ASN A 552 -26.64 -12.51 3.78
N ASP A 553 -26.27 -12.01 2.60
CA ASP A 553 -25.83 -10.62 2.42
C ASP A 553 -24.59 -10.22 3.23
N PHE A 554 -23.83 -11.18 3.77
CA PHE A 554 -22.56 -10.87 4.42
C PHE A 554 -21.66 -10.08 3.46
N GLN A 555 -21.08 -9.00 3.98
CA GLN A 555 -19.98 -8.26 3.39
C GLN A 555 -19.05 -7.81 4.50
N GLY A 556 -17.77 -7.99 4.28
CA GLY A 556 -16.74 -7.51 5.19
C GLY A 556 -15.39 -8.05 4.76
N GLN A 557 -14.56 -8.37 5.75
CA GLN A 557 -13.21 -8.88 5.54
C GLN A 557 -13.03 -10.26 6.16
N VAL A 558 -11.96 -10.93 5.72
CA VAL A 558 -11.51 -12.18 6.33
C VAL A 558 -10.07 -12.00 6.81
N ARG A 559 -9.81 -12.41 8.05
CA ARG A 559 -8.46 -12.50 8.59
C ARG A 559 -8.06 -13.96 8.68
N VAL A 560 -6.87 -14.29 8.20
CA VAL A 560 -6.31 -15.64 8.30
C VAL A 560 -5.03 -15.57 9.12
N THR A 561 -5.00 -16.24 10.26
CA THR A 561 -3.85 -16.28 11.17
C THR A 561 -3.23 -17.67 11.15
N HIS A 562 -1.91 -17.74 11.03
CA HIS A 562 -1.17 -19.01 11.04
C HIS A 562 -0.95 -19.53 12.45
N ALA A 563 -1.07 -20.84 12.64
CA ALA A 563 -0.61 -21.47 13.86
C ALA A 563 0.93 -21.45 13.91
N PHE A 564 1.48 -21.17 15.10
CA PHE A 564 2.93 -21.16 15.33
C PHE A 564 3.58 -22.48 14.90
N GLY A 565 4.68 -22.40 14.14
CA GLY A 565 5.43 -23.56 13.65
C GLY A 565 4.76 -24.38 12.54
N SER A 566 3.61 -23.94 12.01
CA SER A 566 2.96 -24.60 10.87
C SER A 566 3.49 -24.10 9.52
N GLY A 567 3.16 -24.81 8.43
CA GLY A 567 3.45 -24.36 7.07
C GLY A 567 2.79 -23.00 6.78
N GLN A 568 3.44 -22.17 5.97
CA GLN A 568 2.91 -20.87 5.57
C GLN A 568 1.97 -21.00 4.38
N VAL A 569 0.92 -20.18 4.34
CA VAL A 569 0.01 -20.07 3.21
C VAL A 569 0.06 -18.68 2.57
N VAL A 570 -0.11 -18.65 1.26
CA VAL A 570 -0.47 -17.46 0.51
C VAL A 570 -1.93 -17.54 0.07
N ALA A 571 -2.53 -16.42 -0.35
CA ALA A 571 -3.91 -16.43 -0.81
C ALA A 571 -4.24 -15.41 -1.89
N ILE A 572 -5.28 -15.76 -2.65
CA ILE A 572 -6.12 -14.80 -3.38
C ILE A 572 -7.55 -14.91 -2.86
N THR A 573 -8.33 -13.85 -3.00
CA THR A 573 -9.78 -13.92 -2.89
C THR A 573 -10.41 -13.59 -4.23
N ASN A 574 -11.43 -14.34 -4.63
CA ASN A 574 -12.23 -14.01 -5.79
C ASN A 574 -13.64 -13.61 -5.39
N ASN A 575 -14.35 -13.00 -6.33
CA ASN A 575 -15.73 -12.59 -6.17
C ASN A 575 -16.45 -12.77 -7.52
N VAL A 576 -17.54 -13.51 -7.51
CA VAL A 576 -18.28 -13.90 -8.72
C VAL A 576 -19.77 -13.65 -8.52
N ASN A 577 -20.42 -13.03 -9.51
CA ASN A 577 -21.86 -12.85 -9.57
C ASN A 577 -22.38 -13.17 -10.97
N TYR A 578 -23.18 -14.24 -11.08
CA TYR A 578 -23.73 -14.68 -12.36
C TYR A 578 -24.96 -13.88 -12.85
N ASP A 579 -25.49 -12.94 -12.06
CA ASP A 579 -26.54 -12.03 -12.53
C ASP A 579 -25.99 -10.92 -13.43
N VAL A 580 -24.69 -10.66 -13.39
CA VAL A 580 -24.03 -9.70 -14.27
C VAL A 580 -24.14 -10.21 -15.71
N GLN A 581 -24.51 -9.31 -16.64
CA GLN A 581 -24.99 -9.73 -17.96
C GLN A 581 -23.98 -10.52 -18.79
N ALA A 582 -22.67 -10.28 -18.60
CA ALA A 582 -21.61 -11.03 -19.25
C ALA A 582 -20.54 -11.49 -18.24
N ASP A 583 -19.74 -10.57 -17.71
CA ASP A 583 -18.61 -10.92 -16.82
C ASP A 583 -18.82 -10.31 -15.43
N GLY A 584 -19.12 -11.15 -14.45
CA GLY A 584 -19.37 -10.74 -13.06
C GLY A 584 -18.24 -11.11 -12.11
N SER A 585 -17.04 -11.35 -12.64
CA SER A 585 -15.95 -11.96 -11.90
C SER A 585 -14.79 -10.98 -11.63
N ALA A 586 -14.19 -11.09 -10.45
CA ALA A 586 -12.98 -10.36 -10.08
C ALA A 586 -12.14 -11.18 -9.10
N ALA A 587 -10.84 -10.89 -9.03
CA ALA A 587 -9.97 -11.46 -8.01
C ALA A 587 -8.97 -10.43 -7.47
N PHE A 588 -8.52 -10.71 -6.25
CA PHE A 588 -7.72 -9.81 -5.45
C PHE A 588 -6.63 -10.62 -4.76
N ASN A 589 -5.37 -10.22 -4.94
CA ASN A 589 -4.26 -10.73 -4.14
C ASN A 589 -4.48 -10.36 -2.67
N VAL A 590 -4.22 -11.31 -1.76
CA VAL A 590 -4.40 -11.05 -0.33
C VAL A 590 -3.14 -10.43 0.25
N ALA A 591 -3.30 -9.31 0.96
CA ALA A 591 -2.19 -8.64 1.61
C ALA A 591 -1.71 -9.43 2.82
N THR A 592 -0.41 -9.42 3.09
CA THR A 592 0.18 -10.01 4.29
C THR A 592 0.37 -8.92 5.35
N ALA A 593 0.45 -9.33 6.62
CA ALA A 593 0.92 -8.50 7.71
C ALA A 593 1.97 -9.28 8.50
N ASP A 594 3.02 -8.57 8.93
CA ASP A 594 4.08 -9.04 9.83
C ASP A 594 4.14 -8.06 11.03
N GLN A 595 4.91 -8.42 12.04
CA GLN A 595 5.24 -7.51 13.13
C GLN A 595 6.03 -6.32 12.58
N VAL A 596 5.82 -5.14 13.16
CA VAL A 596 6.38 -3.88 12.66
C VAL A 596 7.17 -3.16 13.74
N LEU A 597 8.31 -2.61 13.32
CA LEU A 597 9.07 -1.60 14.02
C LEU A 597 8.72 -0.22 13.44
N ARG A 598 8.05 0.64 14.22
CA ARG A 598 7.86 2.06 13.92
C ARG A 598 8.96 2.87 14.60
N VAL A 599 9.53 3.85 13.89
CA VAL A 599 10.56 4.73 14.44
C VAL A 599 10.28 6.18 14.05
N ASP A 600 10.37 7.06 15.04
CA ASP A 600 10.22 8.51 14.89
C ASP A 600 11.53 9.16 15.31
N PHE A 601 12.30 9.70 14.36
CA PHE A 601 13.66 10.23 14.62
C PHE A 601 13.66 11.69 15.09
N GLY A 602 12.50 12.27 15.40
CA GLY A 602 12.39 13.67 15.79
C GLY A 602 12.48 14.64 14.60
N PRO A 603 12.32 15.95 14.86
CA PRO A 603 12.26 16.99 13.83
C PRO A 603 13.59 17.17 13.05
N GLY A 604 13.47 17.16 11.72
CA GLY A 604 14.39 17.53 10.62
C GLY A 604 15.89 17.23 10.73
N PRO A 605 16.57 16.67 9.70
CA PRO A 605 18.03 16.78 9.67
C PRO A 605 18.43 18.28 9.65
N GLY A 606 19.41 18.66 10.47
CA GLY A 606 19.86 20.06 10.60
C GLY A 606 19.88 20.61 12.03
N LEU A 607 20.15 19.75 13.01
CA LEU A 607 20.34 20.17 14.40
C LEU A 607 21.61 20.99 14.53
N LYS A 608 21.64 21.90 15.51
CA LYS A 608 22.86 22.61 15.88
C LYS A 608 23.78 21.70 16.69
N ASN A 609 25.08 21.91 16.58
CA ASN A 609 26.07 21.13 17.34
C ASN A 609 25.71 21.03 18.82
N GLY A 610 25.78 19.80 19.36
CA GLY A 610 25.49 19.53 20.77
C GLY A 610 24.01 19.58 21.18
N VAL A 611 23.10 19.99 20.29
CA VAL A 611 21.66 19.96 20.57
C VAL A 611 21.19 18.51 20.62
N ARG A 612 20.55 18.16 21.74
CA ARG A 612 19.98 16.83 21.98
C ARG A 612 18.57 16.73 21.39
N THR A 613 18.30 15.63 20.70
CA THR A 613 16.98 15.24 20.21
C THR A 613 16.65 13.81 20.69
N PHE A 614 15.46 13.34 20.35
CA PHE A 614 14.99 12.01 20.73
C PHE A 614 14.58 11.20 19.50
N ILE A 615 14.80 9.89 19.61
CA ILE A 615 14.16 8.88 18.78
C ILE A 615 13.11 8.18 19.64
N VAL A 616 11.91 7.98 19.09
CA VAL A 616 10.90 7.12 19.71
C VAL A 616 10.62 5.94 18.79
N ALA A 617 10.90 4.74 19.28
CA ALA A 617 10.63 3.49 18.58
C ALA A 617 9.46 2.75 19.22
N GLN A 618 8.62 2.11 18.41
CA GLN A 618 7.47 1.33 18.84
C GLN A 618 7.45 -0.02 18.11
N THR A 619 7.29 -1.11 18.85
CA THR A 619 7.11 -2.46 18.30
C THR A 619 5.67 -2.91 18.44
N ALA A 620 5.11 -3.46 17.37
CA ALA A 620 3.76 -3.99 17.34
C ALA A 620 3.69 -5.32 16.60
N ASP A 621 2.78 -6.18 17.01
CA ASP A 621 2.49 -7.45 16.36
C ASP A 621 1.79 -7.25 15.00
N GLU A 622 1.53 -8.37 14.33
CA GLU A 622 0.81 -8.44 13.06
C GLU A 622 -0.60 -7.83 13.10
N ASN A 623 -1.25 -7.79 14.26
CA ASN A 623 -2.59 -7.20 14.48
C ASN A 623 -2.52 -5.72 14.90
N GLY A 624 -1.31 -5.16 15.03
CA GLY A 624 -1.07 -3.79 15.50
C GLY A 624 -1.15 -3.64 17.02
N VAL A 625 -1.14 -4.73 17.78
CA VAL A 625 -1.05 -4.71 19.25
C VAL A 625 0.39 -4.49 19.67
N GLN A 626 0.64 -3.61 20.64
CA GLN A 626 1.99 -3.34 21.12
C GLN A 626 2.62 -4.58 21.78
N LEU A 627 3.89 -4.82 21.46
CA LEU A 627 4.64 -5.93 22.03
C LEU A 627 5.44 -5.46 23.25
N PRO A 628 5.21 -6.03 24.45
CA PRO A 628 5.97 -5.64 25.63
C PRO A 628 7.43 -6.09 25.52
N ALA A 629 8.35 -5.30 26.10
CA ALA A 629 9.74 -5.68 26.38
C ALA A 629 10.50 -6.32 25.20
N GLN A 630 10.75 -5.51 24.17
CA GLN A 630 11.55 -5.87 23.00
C GLN A 630 12.92 -5.21 23.08
N GLN A 631 13.96 -5.88 22.58
CA GLN A 631 15.28 -5.29 22.48
C GLN A 631 15.43 -4.56 21.15
N LEU A 632 15.93 -3.33 21.22
CA LEU A 632 16.26 -2.53 20.05
C LEU A 632 17.74 -2.12 20.12
N ILE A 633 18.35 -2.01 18.95
CA ILE A 633 19.69 -1.48 18.78
C ILE A 633 19.58 -0.15 18.06
N VAL A 634 20.11 0.92 18.65
CA VAL A 634 20.21 2.22 17.99
C VAL A 634 21.68 2.49 17.69
N SER A 635 22.01 2.73 16.43
CA SER A 635 23.38 3.00 15.99
C SER A 635 23.46 4.25 15.12
N GLY A 636 24.59 4.97 15.22
CA GLY A 636 24.86 6.21 14.53
C GLY A 636 26.32 6.60 14.69
N PRO A 637 27.19 6.38 13.69
CA PRO A 637 28.62 6.63 13.82
C PRO A 637 28.94 8.07 14.21
N GLY A 638 29.79 8.27 15.22
CA GLY A 638 30.18 9.60 15.71
C GLY A 638 29.10 10.32 16.54
N LEU A 639 27.96 9.68 16.80
CA LEU A 639 26.94 10.19 17.72
C LEU A 639 27.12 9.64 19.12
N MET A 640 26.55 10.37 20.07
CA MET A 640 26.27 9.90 21.42
C MET A 640 24.81 9.45 21.47
N ILE A 641 24.55 8.27 22.01
CA ILE A 641 23.24 7.62 22.08
C ILE A 641 23.03 7.20 23.53
N ASN A 642 22.13 7.87 24.25
CA ASN A 642 21.98 7.79 25.71
C ASN A 642 23.32 7.94 26.48
N GLY A 643 24.27 8.69 25.92
CA GLY A 643 25.61 8.83 26.50
C GLY A 643 26.61 7.73 26.14
N ASN A 644 26.21 6.73 25.36
CA ASN A 644 27.11 5.73 24.79
C ASN A 644 27.59 6.16 23.38
N PRO A 645 28.89 5.99 23.05
CA PRO A 645 29.40 6.36 21.74
C PRO A 645 28.97 5.35 20.66
N ASN A 646 28.52 5.86 19.52
CA ASN A 646 28.16 5.15 18.28
C ASN A 646 26.94 4.21 18.32
N GLN A 647 26.65 3.56 19.45
CA GLN A 647 25.57 2.59 19.57
C GLN A 647 25.05 2.50 21.01
N ASP A 648 23.78 2.19 21.15
CA ASP A 648 23.18 1.75 22.41
C ASP A 648 22.19 0.60 22.18
N VAL A 649 22.04 -0.26 23.20
CA VAL A 649 21.06 -1.34 23.21
C VAL A 649 19.99 -1.01 24.23
N VAL A 650 18.77 -0.81 23.77
CA VAL A 650 17.65 -0.32 24.58
C VAL A 650 16.54 -1.37 24.64
N THR A 651 15.77 -1.36 25.73
CA THR A 651 14.59 -2.22 25.87
C THR A 651 13.34 -1.37 25.80
N THR A 652 12.35 -1.80 25.03
CA THR A 652 11.04 -1.14 25.03
C THR A 652 10.31 -1.36 26.36
N THR A 653 9.47 -0.41 26.74
CA THR A 653 8.61 -0.52 27.92
C THR A 653 7.60 -1.67 27.77
N MET A 654 6.80 -1.91 28.82
CA MET A 654 5.65 -2.83 28.72
C MET A 654 4.62 -2.43 27.66
N PHE A 655 4.69 -1.20 27.14
CA PHE A 655 3.86 -0.70 26.03
C PHE A 655 4.60 -0.77 24.68
N GLY A 656 5.71 -1.49 24.60
CA GLY A 656 6.45 -1.67 23.35
C GLY A 656 7.08 -0.39 22.80
N ILE A 657 7.31 0.63 23.65
CA ILE A 657 7.91 1.91 23.25
C ILE A 657 9.28 2.09 23.90
N ALA A 658 10.27 2.54 23.15
CA ALA A 658 11.56 3.03 23.66
C ALA A 658 11.77 4.48 23.23
N THR A 659 12.26 5.32 24.14
CA THR A 659 12.72 6.68 23.84
C THR A 659 14.23 6.75 24.03
N VAL A 660 14.95 7.26 23.04
CA VAL A 660 16.42 7.27 23.00
C VAL A 660 16.90 8.69 22.73
N GLU A 661 17.73 9.22 23.61
CA GLU A 661 18.34 10.55 23.45
C GLU A 661 19.59 10.45 22.57
N ILE A 662 19.74 11.35 21.59
CA ILE A 662 20.90 11.38 20.70
C ILE A 662 21.44 12.80 20.46
N TRP A 663 22.74 12.92 20.24
CA TRP A 663 23.39 14.16 19.80
C TRP A 663 24.74 13.92 19.09
N GLY A 664 25.19 14.90 18.33
CA GLY A 664 26.46 14.87 17.60
C GLY A 664 27.13 16.24 17.50
N THR A 665 28.32 16.26 16.89
CA THR A 665 29.10 17.48 16.63
C THR A 665 29.71 17.40 15.25
N ASN A 666 29.33 18.31 14.34
CA ASN A 666 29.78 18.32 12.94
C ASN A 666 29.62 16.94 12.28
N THR A 667 28.47 16.30 12.53
CA THR A 667 28.22 14.90 12.15
C THR A 667 27.02 14.84 11.23
N THR A 668 27.17 14.20 10.07
CA THR A 668 26.04 13.86 9.19
C THR A 668 26.14 12.39 8.85
N VAL A 669 25.25 11.57 9.43
CA VAL A 669 25.36 10.11 9.39
C VAL A 669 23.98 9.46 9.34
N PRO A 670 23.87 8.24 8.78
CA PRO A 670 22.69 7.42 8.98
C PRO A 670 22.58 7.02 10.46
N VAL A 671 21.40 7.19 11.02
CA VAL A 671 21.00 6.67 12.33
C VAL A 671 20.04 5.51 12.08
N THR A 672 20.38 4.33 12.58
CA THR A 672 19.64 3.10 12.35
C THR A 672 19.10 2.56 13.67
N VAL A 673 17.80 2.28 13.70
CA VAL A 673 17.15 1.53 14.77
C VAL A 673 16.81 0.15 14.25
N CYS A 674 17.30 -0.88 14.91
CA CYS A 674 17.06 -2.28 14.56
C CYS A 674 16.34 -2.99 15.69
N TRP A 675 15.36 -3.83 15.37
CA TRP A 675 14.71 -4.69 16.34
C TRP A 675 15.44 -6.02 16.43
N ASP A 676 16.23 -6.14 17.49
CA ASP A 676 16.99 -7.33 17.85
C ASP A 676 16.02 -8.40 18.38
N ARG A 677 15.59 -9.28 17.49
CA ARG A 677 14.59 -10.32 17.76
C ARG A 677 15.20 -11.53 18.45
N ASN A 678 16.49 -11.81 18.22
CA ASN A 678 17.17 -12.96 18.77
C ASN A 678 18.04 -12.63 20.01
N ILE A 679 18.09 -11.35 20.38
CA ILE A 679 18.79 -10.83 21.55
C ILE A 679 20.31 -11.01 21.41
N SER A 680 20.82 -10.96 20.18
CA SER A 680 22.25 -11.16 19.87
C SER A 680 23.10 -9.93 20.17
N THR A 681 22.48 -8.77 20.41
CA THR A 681 23.09 -7.43 20.50
C THR A 681 23.72 -6.94 19.20
N THR A 682 23.44 -7.62 18.09
CA THR A 682 23.83 -7.25 16.73
C THR A 682 22.61 -7.24 15.83
N CYS A 683 22.54 -6.29 14.89
CA CYS A 683 21.44 -6.26 13.92
C CYS A 683 21.66 -7.35 12.87
N ASP A 684 20.92 -8.44 12.96
CA ASP A 684 21.10 -9.62 12.12
C ASP A 684 20.36 -9.50 10.77
N PRO A 685 20.84 -10.16 9.71
CA PRO A 685 20.12 -10.21 8.44
C PRO A 685 18.70 -10.75 8.61
N GLY A 686 17.71 -9.95 8.21
CA GLY A 686 16.28 -10.29 8.33
C GLY A 686 15.59 -9.63 9.52
N GLU A 687 16.32 -8.95 10.41
CA GLU A 687 15.72 -8.16 11.48
C GLU A 687 15.11 -6.85 10.96
N PRO A 688 13.93 -6.45 11.46
CA PRO A 688 13.33 -5.17 11.09
C PRO A 688 14.24 -4.02 11.51
N GLN A 689 14.61 -3.16 10.56
CA GLN A 689 15.40 -1.96 10.82
C GLN A 689 14.86 -0.76 10.04
N VAL A 690 14.97 0.41 10.65
CA VAL A 690 14.65 1.69 10.03
C VAL A 690 15.88 2.58 10.15
N SER A 691 16.27 3.24 9.06
CA SER A 691 17.41 4.14 9.04
C SER A 691 17.05 5.50 8.47
N GLN A 692 17.64 6.55 9.02
CA GLN A 692 17.47 7.91 8.56
C GLN A 692 18.75 8.72 8.71
N THR A 693 19.13 9.48 7.68
CA THR A 693 20.24 10.42 7.79
C THR A 693 19.87 11.59 8.70
N MET A 694 20.68 11.80 9.74
CA MET A 694 20.57 12.93 10.66
C MET A 694 21.84 13.77 10.58
N SER A 695 21.71 15.06 10.90
CA SER A 695 22.79 16.03 10.75
C SER A 695 22.85 16.99 11.94
N TRP A 696 24.05 17.16 12.48
CA TRP A 696 24.45 18.18 13.44
C TRP A 696 25.49 19.09 12.78
N THR A 697 25.13 20.36 12.58
CA THR A 697 25.97 21.36 11.93
C THR A 697 26.15 22.59 12.82
N PRO A 698 27.18 23.41 12.58
CA PRO A 698 27.44 24.64 13.34
C PRO A 698 26.25 25.60 13.41
#